data_AF-A0A8T4H123-F1
#
_entry.id   AF-A0A8T4H123-F1
#
_cell.length_a   1.000
_cell.length_b   1.000
_cell.length_c   1.000
_cell.angle_alpha   90.00
_cell.angle_beta   90.00
_cell.angle_gamma   90.00
#
_symmetry.space_group_name_H-M   'P 1'
#
loop_
_entity.id
_entity.type
_entity.pdbx_description
1 polymer ?
#
loop_
_entity_poly.entity_id
_entity_poly.type
_entity_poly.pdbx_seq_one_letter_code
_entity_poly.pdbx_strand_id
1 'polypeptide(L)'
;MPVVDIDTDELRRLTGHDEKDDDQLKEDLFGLGLEFEGETEEGDLQFEFAPDRLDRLSVEGVARSLRYHYGDDRGVDVPDTNDSDWTIQVDSSVPDERPYVAGAVVRGVDLDEDALDSLIQLQEKLHATMGRKRAKGAIGIHDLTMLKAERIEQREIGEENDLEKPEDLTPVGGDDTGPTDVSGPTITYRGIDPEGDEFVPLDADKGMTPAEVLTDHPTGEEYADIVREYERYPAIYDELGLFSFPPVINGQRTEVTTESRELLVELTGTDQWTIDRMLAIICYALDARGATLENVDVVYADDAAGEHAGDHLVRPELDTREKTVSHDRIETTLGIDLEMEEVIDLFERSGLDATANLGETAEYEVEIPPYRTDVLHPADLVDDVGRAYGFDELEPEYPDIGTIGGRHERSRLERATRSALVGLGFEDLLNFHLSSPAENYWRMTEYLGKDVSSALSSEDLSPDEREFLNDEGLAFEEVLDDEQLRDVVTDQYGDVVGFGAPVRVTSAYSEDYTQLRTWALPSIMHVLENNTHRRYPQELAEVGFVAEQDDEENTHVAEHRTVAAAIARTDATYEDIKGKLQALVAEFDVDLETPATEHPSFIDGRAAEVVIDGESVGVIGEIHPRVLVERDLEVPVAAFEFRLDALAE
;
A
#
# COMPACT_ATOMS: atom_id res chain seq x y z
N MET A 1 2.68 9.76 -2.35
CA MET A 1 3.68 9.05 -1.53
C MET A 1 3.76 9.79 -0.18
N PRO A 2 4.63 9.45 0.78
CA PRO A 2 4.78 10.27 1.99
C PRO A 2 5.19 11.70 1.61
N VAL A 3 4.63 12.67 2.33
CA VAL A 3 4.99 14.09 2.22
C VAL A 3 5.61 14.53 3.54
N VAL A 4 6.69 15.28 3.47
CA VAL A 4 7.30 15.96 4.63
C VAL A 4 7.16 17.47 4.44
N ASP A 5 6.74 18.13 5.51
CA ASP A 5 6.65 19.58 5.63
C ASP A 5 7.98 20.08 6.21
N ILE A 6 8.58 21.09 5.56
CA ILE A 6 9.92 21.56 5.87
C ILE A 6 9.89 23.07 6.11
N ASP A 7 10.23 23.48 7.34
CA ASP A 7 10.62 24.86 7.60
C ASP A 7 11.99 25.13 6.96
N THR A 8 12.00 26.03 5.99
CA THR A 8 13.21 26.41 5.25
C THR A 8 14.22 27.16 6.11
N ASP A 9 13.78 27.94 7.11
CA ASP A 9 14.68 28.65 8.00
C ASP A 9 15.37 27.67 8.95
N GLU A 10 14.66 26.65 9.42
CA GLU A 10 15.26 25.56 10.17
C GLU A 10 16.24 24.73 9.32
N LEU A 11 15.84 24.37 8.10
CA LEU A 11 16.69 23.62 7.17
C LEU A 11 18.02 24.36 6.91
N ARG A 12 17.98 25.68 6.70
CA ARG A 12 19.17 26.53 6.55
C ARG A 12 20.07 26.48 7.78
N ARG A 13 19.50 26.58 8.98
CA ARG A 13 20.27 26.50 10.25
C ARG A 13 20.95 25.14 10.40
N LEU A 14 20.23 24.05 10.15
CA LEU A 14 20.74 22.68 10.29
C LEU A 14 21.76 22.30 9.21
N THR A 15 21.68 22.91 8.03
CA THR A 15 22.67 22.72 6.96
C THR A 15 23.86 23.68 7.08
N GLY A 16 23.71 24.81 7.79
CA GLY A 16 24.72 25.86 7.86
C GLY A 16 24.75 26.78 6.62
N HIS A 17 23.70 26.75 5.80
CA HIS A 17 23.59 27.45 4.52
C HIS A 17 22.52 28.55 4.53
N ASP A 18 22.64 29.50 5.45
CA ASP A 18 21.72 30.65 5.59
C ASP A 18 21.65 31.55 4.34
N GLU A 19 22.60 31.43 3.41
CA GLU A 19 22.66 32.22 2.19
C GLU A 19 21.74 31.73 1.06
N LYS A 20 21.25 30.48 1.12
CA LYS A 20 20.43 29.90 0.05
C LYS A 20 18.98 30.37 0.13
N ASP A 21 18.42 30.80 -0.99
CA ASP A 21 16.98 31.11 -1.08
C ASP A 21 16.12 29.85 -1.29
N ASP A 22 14.79 30.00 -1.22
CA ASP A 22 13.85 28.87 -1.32
C ASP A 22 13.91 28.18 -2.68
N ASP A 23 14.18 28.92 -3.76
CA ASP A 23 14.26 28.37 -5.12
C ASP A 23 15.51 27.49 -5.25
N GLN A 24 16.63 27.93 -4.67
CA GLN A 24 17.85 27.11 -4.60
C GLN A 24 17.62 25.84 -3.78
N LEU A 25 17.00 25.94 -2.60
CA LEU A 25 16.70 24.76 -1.78
C LEU A 25 15.79 23.76 -2.50
N LYS A 26 14.78 24.25 -3.25
CA LYS A 26 13.92 23.38 -4.06
C LYS A 26 14.71 22.61 -5.13
N GLU A 27 15.69 23.27 -5.78
CA GLU A 27 16.57 22.63 -6.77
C GLU A 27 17.49 21.58 -6.11
N ASP A 28 18.10 21.91 -4.98
CA ASP A 28 18.97 20.99 -4.24
C ASP A 28 18.19 19.75 -3.74
N LEU A 29 16.98 19.96 -3.22
CA LEU A 29 16.10 18.88 -2.76
C LEU A 29 15.59 18.02 -3.91
N PHE A 30 15.32 18.60 -5.08
CA PHE A 30 15.01 17.85 -6.29
C PHE A 30 16.19 16.95 -6.69
N GLY A 31 17.43 17.44 -6.60
CA GLY A 31 18.64 16.63 -6.82
C GLY A 31 18.78 15.44 -5.86
N LEU A 32 18.22 15.56 -4.65
CA LEU A 32 18.12 14.45 -3.69
C LEU A 32 16.96 13.48 -3.97
N GLY A 33 16.08 13.79 -4.92
CA GLY A 33 14.88 13.03 -5.24
C GLY A 33 13.65 13.40 -4.42
N LEU A 34 13.61 14.61 -3.84
CA LEU A 34 12.43 15.16 -3.18
C LEU A 34 11.70 16.12 -4.12
N GLU A 35 10.44 15.82 -4.43
CA GLU A 35 9.63 16.61 -5.35
C GLU A 35 8.77 17.62 -4.59
N PHE A 36 8.81 18.88 -5.00
CA PHE A 36 8.01 19.93 -4.38
C PHE A 36 6.53 19.79 -4.77
N GLU A 37 5.65 19.59 -3.77
CA GLU A 37 4.21 19.40 -3.96
C GLU A 37 3.40 20.68 -3.70
N GLY A 38 3.87 21.54 -2.80
CA GLY A 38 3.12 22.71 -2.39
C GLY A 38 3.66 23.38 -1.13
N GLU A 39 2.83 24.23 -0.54
CA GLU A 39 3.16 24.97 0.69
C GLU A 39 2.02 24.78 1.70
N THR A 40 2.36 24.66 2.98
CA THR A 40 1.38 24.61 4.07
C THR A 40 0.71 25.98 4.26
N GLU A 41 -0.38 26.04 5.05
CA GLU A 41 -1.00 27.33 5.40
C GLU A 41 -0.05 28.24 6.21
N GLU A 42 0.92 27.64 6.89
CA GLU A 42 1.90 28.29 7.76
C GLU A 42 3.15 28.75 6.98
N GLY A 43 3.32 28.29 5.74
CA GLY A 43 4.36 28.72 4.81
C GLY A 43 5.51 27.72 4.63
N ASP A 44 5.41 26.53 5.23
CA ASP A 44 6.40 25.47 5.07
C ASP A 44 6.32 24.87 3.68
N LEU A 45 7.45 24.41 3.16
CA LEU A 45 7.49 23.74 1.87
C LEU A 45 7.17 22.26 2.05
N GLN A 46 6.27 21.74 1.23
CA GLN A 46 5.89 20.33 1.22
C GLN A 46 6.64 19.59 0.13
N PHE A 47 7.32 18.51 0.52
CA PHE A 47 8.07 17.66 -0.39
C PHE A 47 7.60 16.21 -0.33
N GLU A 48 7.30 15.64 -1.50
CA GLU A 48 7.04 14.23 -1.67
C GLU A 48 8.35 13.47 -1.92
N PHE A 49 8.47 12.28 -1.35
CA PHE A 49 9.66 11.44 -1.52
C PHE A 49 9.30 9.96 -1.62
N ALA A 50 10.25 9.21 -2.17
CA ALA A 50 10.13 7.76 -2.30
C ALA A 50 10.20 7.09 -0.91
N PRO A 51 9.35 6.07 -0.64
CA PRO A 51 9.15 5.52 0.71
C PRO A 51 10.33 4.69 1.25
N ASP A 52 11.42 4.57 0.50
CA ASP A 52 12.65 3.84 0.85
C ASP A 52 13.55 4.63 1.80
N ARG A 53 13.68 5.95 1.61
CA ARG A 53 14.53 6.82 2.42
C ARG A 53 13.80 7.37 3.65
N LEU A 54 13.50 6.47 4.58
CA LEU A 54 12.82 6.79 5.84
C LEU A 54 13.63 7.78 6.71
N ASP A 55 14.94 7.87 6.49
CA ASP A 55 15.81 8.86 7.12
C ASP A 55 15.49 10.30 6.70
N ARG A 56 14.61 10.53 5.72
CA ARG A 56 14.19 11.85 5.22
C ARG A 56 12.76 12.23 5.61
N LEU A 57 12.15 11.52 6.56
CA LEU A 57 10.81 11.82 7.09
C LEU A 57 10.78 13.08 7.99
N SER A 58 11.91 13.74 8.22
CA SER A 58 12.03 14.95 9.05
C SER A 58 13.06 15.94 8.49
N VAL A 59 13.02 17.18 8.97
CA VAL A 59 13.94 18.25 8.56
C VAL A 59 15.40 17.93 8.89
N GLU A 60 15.69 17.26 10.00
CA GLU A 60 17.05 16.87 10.39
C GLU A 60 17.62 15.81 9.46
N GLY A 61 16.76 14.87 9.04
CA GLY A 61 17.08 13.85 8.07
C GLY A 61 17.38 14.40 6.68
N VAL A 62 16.55 15.34 6.23
CA VAL A 62 16.75 16.08 4.98
C VAL A 62 18.01 16.95 5.05
N ALA A 63 18.22 17.67 6.14
CA ALA A 63 19.40 18.48 6.38
C ALA A 63 20.68 17.63 6.32
N ARG A 64 20.67 16.45 6.97
CA ARG A 64 21.77 15.48 6.90
C ARG A 64 22.07 15.08 5.46
N SER A 65 21.04 14.72 4.69
CA SER A 65 21.21 14.38 3.26
C SER A 65 21.80 15.54 2.45
N LEU A 66 21.38 16.78 2.71
CA LEU A 66 21.91 17.96 2.02
C LEU A 66 23.38 18.25 2.37
N ARG A 67 23.78 18.12 3.64
CA ARG A 67 25.19 18.31 4.04
C ARG A 67 26.12 17.30 3.34
N TYR A 68 25.68 16.05 3.17
CA TYR A 68 26.40 15.05 2.36
C TYR A 68 26.43 15.43 0.87
N HIS A 69 25.29 15.89 0.33
CA HIS A 69 25.20 16.31 -1.07
C HIS A 69 26.14 17.47 -1.40
N TYR A 70 26.19 18.48 -0.53
CA TYR A 70 27.10 19.63 -0.61
C TYR A 70 28.56 19.25 -0.33
N GLY A 71 28.77 18.11 0.34
CA GLY A 71 30.09 17.61 0.72
C GLY A 71 30.67 18.23 1.99
N ASP A 72 29.81 18.85 2.82
CA ASP A 72 30.17 19.35 4.15
C ASP A 72 30.40 18.19 5.13
N ASP A 73 29.52 17.20 5.06
CA ASP A 73 29.65 15.92 5.76
C ASP A 73 30.14 14.84 4.79
N ARG A 74 30.89 13.87 5.30
CA ARG A 74 31.51 12.78 4.54
C ARG A 74 31.66 11.53 5.38
N GLY A 75 31.48 10.37 4.74
CA GLY A 75 31.65 9.06 5.37
C GLY A 75 30.46 8.68 6.24
N VAL A 76 30.62 7.65 7.07
CA VAL A 76 29.62 7.26 8.05
C VAL A 76 29.81 8.06 9.33
N ASP A 77 28.71 8.64 9.80
CA ASP A 77 28.61 9.24 11.12
C ASP A 77 27.66 8.40 11.99
N VAL A 78 28.14 7.97 13.17
CA VAL A 78 27.36 7.22 14.15
C VAL A 78 27.34 8.00 15.46
N PRO A 79 26.16 8.39 15.97
CA PRO A 79 26.02 9.07 17.24
C PRO A 79 26.69 8.31 18.38
N ASP A 80 27.47 9.02 19.19
CA ASP A 80 28.06 8.46 20.41
C ASP A 80 26.98 8.17 21.45
N THR A 81 27.08 7.03 22.13
CA THR A 81 26.22 6.67 23.27
C THR A 81 27.02 6.55 24.55
N ASN A 82 26.43 6.99 25.67
CA ASN A 82 26.98 6.72 27.00
C ASN A 82 26.49 5.37 27.54
N ASP A 83 27.18 4.87 28.58
CA ASP A 83 26.80 3.66 29.32
C ASP A 83 25.34 3.73 29.82
N SER A 84 24.70 2.56 29.91
CA SER A 84 23.30 2.46 30.28
C SER A 84 23.08 2.80 31.77
N ASP A 85 22.24 3.80 32.01
CA ASP A 85 21.75 4.14 33.34
C ASP A 85 20.35 3.55 33.60
N TRP A 86 19.56 3.30 32.55
CA TRP A 86 18.16 2.86 32.65
C TRP A 86 17.95 1.44 32.14
N THR A 87 17.00 0.74 32.75
CA THR A 87 16.62 -0.62 32.35
C THR A 87 15.12 -0.72 32.06
N ILE A 88 14.77 -1.38 30.96
CA ILE A 88 13.43 -1.87 30.65
C ILE A 88 13.40 -3.36 30.97
N GLN A 89 12.62 -3.72 31.99
CA GLN A 89 12.37 -5.12 32.32
C GLN A 89 11.15 -5.63 31.55
N VAL A 90 11.32 -6.67 30.74
CA VAL A 90 10.22 -7.31 30.01
C VAL A 90 9.70 -8.49 30.81
N ASP A 91 8.46 -8.38 31.26
CA ASP A 91 7.81 -9.37 32.10
C ASP A 91 7.28 -10.56 31.28
N SER A 92 7.15 -11.72 31.93
CA SER A 92 6.61 -12.94 31.30
C SER A 92 5.16 -12.82 30.84
N SER A 93 4.44 -11.79 31.31
CA SER A 93 3.05 -11.52 30.92
C SER A 93 2.89 -10.74 29.61
N VAL A 94 3.97 -10.26 28.99
CA VAL A 94 3.90 -9.56 27.69
C VAL A 94 3.17 -10.42 26.66
N PRO A 95 2.25 -9.85 25.84
CA PRO A 95 1.50 -10.61 24.85
C PRO A 95 2.40 -11.18 23.75
N ASP A 96 2.13 -12.41 23.31
CA ASP A 96 2.86 -13.09 22.22
C ASP A 96 2.76 -12.33 20.89
N GLU A 97 1.66 -11.60 20.68
CA GLU A 97 1.40 -10.82 19.47
C GLU A 97 2.30 -9.59 19.36
N ARG A 98 2.83 -9.08 20.49
CA ARG A 98 3.71 -7.90 20.54
C ARG A 98 4.78 -8.09 21.63
N PRO A 99 5.80 -8.91 21.38
CA PRO A 99 6.77 -9.32 22.40
C PRO A 99 7.95 -8.35 22.57
N TYR A 100 8.19 -7.44 21.60
CA TYR A 100 9.45 -6.69 21.53
C TYR A 100 9.33 -5.26 22.05
N VAL A 101 10.38 -4.80 22.74
CA VAL A 101 10.54 -3.40 23.17
C VAL A 101 12.00 -2.96 23.01
N ALA A 102 12.21 -1.72 22.62
CA ALA A 102 13.51 -1.05 22.55
C ALA A 102 13.38 0.35 23.13
N GLY A 103 14.49 0.94 23.58
CA GLY A 103 14.47 2.33 24.03
C GLY A 103 15.83 3.00 24.03
N ALA A 104 15.80 4.32 24.15
CA ALA A 104 16.95 5.18 24.32
C ALA A 104 16.61 6.30 25.29
N VAL A 105 17.59 6.72 26.10
CA VAL A 105 17.49 7.95 26.88
C VAL A 105 18.20 9.07 26.12
N VAL A 106 17.55 10.23 26.07
CA VAL A 106 18.04 11.40 25.34
C VAL A 106 18.13 12.57 26.31
N ARG A 107 19.33 13.14 26.46
CA ARG A 107 19.58 14.24 27.42
C ARG A 107 19.98 15.53 26.72
N GLY A 108 19.54 16.63 27.31
CA GLY A 108 19.98 17.97 26.93
C GLY A 108 19.45 18.43 25.56
N VAL A 109 18.34 17.84 25.09
CA VAL A 109 17.67 18.29 23.86
C VAL A 109 17.00 19.64 24.11
N ASP A 110 17.12 20.58 23.17
CA ASP A 110 16.35 21.83 23.20
C ASP A 110 15.17 21.72 22.25
N LEU A 111 13.96 21.68 22.81
CA LEU A 111 12.70 21.60 22.07
C LEU A 111 12.04 22.98 22.08
N ASP A 112 12.23 23.75 21.02
CA ASP A 112 11.32 24.86 20.71
C ASP A 112 10.04 24.33 20.04
N GLU A 113 9.15 25.23 19.63
CA GLU A 113 7.88 24.85 19.00
C GLU A 113 8.14 24.06 17.70
N ASP A 114 8.98 24.60 16.82
CA ASP A 114 9.36 23.97 15.54
C ASP A 114 10.01 22.58 15.74
N ALA A 115 10.93 22.44 16.70
CA ALA A 115 11.57 21.17 17.00
C ALA A 115 10.61 20.10 17.54
N LEU A 116 9.65 20.52 18.38
CA LEU A 116 8.63 19.61 18.91
C LEU A 116 7.69 19.14 17.80
N ASP A 117 7.26 20.05 16.94
CA ASP A 117 6.39 19.75 15.81
C ASP A 117 7.09 18.82 14.81
N SER A 118 8.38 19.04 14.53
CA SER A 118 9.18 18.16 13.68
C SER A 118 9.33 16.75 14.25
N LEU A 119 9.52 16.61 15.57
CA LEU A 119 9.60 15.32 16.25
C LEU A 119 8.26 14.56 16.22
N ILE A 120 7.15 15.27 16.42
CA ILE A 120 5.79 14.70 16.32
C ILE A 120 5.54 14.23 14.88
N GLN A 121 5.87 15.06 13.89
CA GLN A 121 5.74 14.72 12.48
C GLN A 121 6.57 13.47 12.15
N LEU A 122 7.85 13.41 12.57
CA LEU A 122 8.69 12.22 12.37
C LEU A 122 8.04 10.96 12.97
N GLN A 123 7.53 11.06 14.20
CA GLN A 123 6.81 9.97 14.87
C GLN A 123 5.59 9.51 14.06
N GLU A 124 4.72 10.42 13.64
CA GLU A 124 3.51 10.12 12.87
C GLU A 124 3.84 9.47 11.53
N LYS A 125 4.86 9.99 10.83
CA LYS A 125 5.26 9.47 9.52
C LYS A 125 5.90 8.10 9.64
N LEU A 126 6.71 7.84 10.66
CA LEU A 126 7.25 6.51 10.97
C LEU A 126 6.12 5.53 11.36
N HIS A 127 5.11 5.95 12.11
CA HIS A 127 3.94 5.13 12.40
C HIS A 127 3.17 4.77 11.14
N ALA A 128 2.93 5.73 10.25
CA ALA A 128 2.18 5.51 9.01
C ALA A 128 2.92 4.61 8.00
N THR A 129 4.24 4.74 7.93
CA THR A 129 5.08 4.01 6.98
C THR A 129 5.61 2.70 7.58
N MET A 130 6.77 2.73 8.23
CA MET A 130 7.47 1.55 8.74
C MET A 130 6.67 0.81 9.81
N GLY A 131 5.99 1.56 10.68
CA GLY A 131 5.14 1.04 11.74
C GLY A 131 3.81 0.46 11.26
N ARG A 132 3.43 0.64 9.98
CA ARG A 132 2.16 0.20 9.38
C ARG A 132 0.93 0.60 10.21
N LYS A 133 0.73 1.91 10.39
CA LYS A 133 -0.27 2.50 11.29
C LYS A 133 -0.17 1.90 12.69
N ARG A 134 1.05 1.89 13.22
CA ARG A 134 1.42 1.32 14.53
C ARG A 134 1.25 -0.19 14.69
N ALA A 135 0.68 -0.92 13.73
CA ALA A 135 0.48 -2.37 13.84
C ALA A 135 1.80 -3.14 14.04
N LYS A 136 2.85 -2.76 13.30
CA LYS A 136 4.17 -3.41 13.35
C LYS A 136 5.08 -2.84 14.44
N GLY A 137 5.05 -1.53 14.64
CA GLY A 137 5.86 -0.83 15.64
C GLY A 137 5.20 0.48 16.06
N ALA A 138 5.19 0.77 17.36
CA ALA A 138 4.71 2.02 17.94
C ALA A 138 5.84 2.71 18.70
N ILE A 139 5.76 4.03 18.81
CA ILE A 139 6.75 4.91 19.42
C ILE A 139 6.06 5.63 20.56
N GLY A 140 6.68 5.63 21.72
CA GLY A 140 6.36 6.50 22.85
C GLY A 140 7.53 7.42 23.13
N ILE A 141 7.25 8.73 23.25
CA ILE A 141 8.24 9.71 23.70
C ILE A 141 7.71 10.31 24.99
N HIS A 142 8.54 10.28 26.02
CA HIS A 142 8.15 10.59 27.39
C HIS A 142 9.12 11.59 28.02
N ASP A 143 8.60 12.57 28.76
CA ASP A 143 9.45 13.40 29.63
C ASP A 143 10.03 12.54 30.76
N LEU A 144 11.34 12.29 30.68
CA LEU A 144 12.05 11.41 31.60
C LEU A 144 11.99 11.91 33.05
N THR A 145 11.90 13.22 33.24
CA THR A 145 11.89 13.83 34.58
C THR A 145 10.61 13.51 35.36
N MET A 146 9.56 13.14 34.64
CA MET A 146 8.25 12.75 35.18
C MET A 146 8.17 11.27 35.58
N LEU A 147 9.16 10.46 35.17
CA LEU A 147 9.25 9.04 35.52
C LEU A 147 9.86 8.84 36.92
N LYS A 148 9.38 7.83 37.63
CA LYS A 148 9.93 7.37 38.90
C LYS A 148 10.32 5.92 38.78
N ALA A 149 11.61 5.67 38.98
CA ALA A 149 12.14 4.36 38.77
C ALA A 149 12.24 3.56 40.08
N GLU A 150 11.88 2.29 40.00
CA GLU A 150 12.16 1.35 41.08
C GLU A 150 13.68 1.13 41.15
N ARG A 151 14.27 1.29 42.34
CA ARG A 151 15.68 0.95 42.58
C ARG A 151 15.78 -0.48 43.09
N ILE A 152 16.30 -1.38 42.27
CA ILE A 152 16.60 -2.75 42.70
C ILE A 152 17.91 -2.73 43.51
N GLU A 153 17.83 -2.98 44.83
CA GLU A 153 19.03 -3.22 45.66
C GLU A 153 19.56 -4.64 45.42
N GLN A 154 20.87 -4.75 45.16
CA GLN A 154 21.61 -6.00 44.91
C GLN A 154 21.24 -7.12 45.90
N ARG A 155 20.80 -8.29 45.38
CA ARG A 155 20.80 -9.54 46.15
C ARG A 155 22.18 -10.20 46.05
N GLU A 156 22.89 -10.26 47.17
CA GLU A 156 24.13 -11.04 47.32
C GLU A 156 23.90 -12.49 46.85
N ILE A 157 24.58 -12.90 45.78
CA ILE A 157 24.69 -14.30 45.38
C ILE A 157 25.63 -14.98 46.39
N GLY A 158 25.06 -15.88 47.19
CA GLY A 158 25.76 -16.60 48.25
C GLY A 158 26.87 -17.52 47.74
N GLU A 159 27.93 -17.62 48.54
CA GLU A 159 29.13 -18.42 48.35
C GLU A 159 28.89 -19.93 48.13
N GLU A 160 29.72 -20.48 47.22
CA GLU A 160 30.25 -21.84 47.11
C GLU A 160 29.32 -23.06 47.04
N ASN A 161 29.49 -23.85 45.96
CA ASN A 161 29.86 -25.27 46.12
C ASN A 161 30.66 -25.80 44.90
N ASP A 162 31.80 -26.40 45.22
CA ASP A 162 32.73 -27.15 44.38
C ASP A 162 32.06 -28.23 43.52
N LEU A 163 32.23 -28.19 42.19
CA LEU A 163 32.24 -29.38 41.33
C LEU A 163 33.23 -29.22 40.14
N GLU A 164 33.93 -30.31 39.86
CA GLU A 164 35.15 -30.44 39.04
C GLU A 164 35.01 -30.03 37.55
N LYS A 165 36.05 -29.39 37.00
CA LYS A 165 36.20 -29.09 35.57
C LYS A 165 36.59 -30.33 34.74
N PRO A 166 35.97 -30.59 33.58
CA PRO A 166 36.59 -31.32 32.49
C PRO A 166 37.29 -30.36 31.50
N GLU A 167 38.52 -30.70 31.13
CA GLU A 167 39.32 -30.06 30.09
C GLU A 167 38.81 -30.45 28.68
N ASP A 168 38.65 -29.43 27.82
CA ASP A 168 38.91 -29.34 26.36
C ASP A 168 37.80 -28.53 25.69
N LEU A 169 38.09 -27.27 25.32
CA LEU A 169 37.60 -26.56 24.13
C LEU A 169 38.42 -25.24 24.01
N THR A 170 38.91 -24.98 22.80
CA THR A 170 39.77 -23.85 22.42
C THR A 170 39.08 -22.48 22.50
N PRO A 171 39.81 -21.38 22.78
CA PRO A 171 39.21 -20.06 22.98
C PRO A 171 38.82 -19.40 21.65
N VAL A 172 37.55 -19.02 21.51
CA VAL A 172 37.11 -17.94 20.62
C VAL A 172 36.97 -16.72 21.52
N GLY A 173 37.59 -15.59 21.14
CA GLY A 173 37.52 -14.35 21.90
C GLY A 173 36.07 -13.84 21.96
N GLY A 174 35.44 -14.04 23.10
CA GLY A 174 34.33 -13.26 23.60
C GLY A 174 34.76 -12.73 24.97
N ASP A 175 34.57 -11.45 25.21
CA ASP A 175 34.67 -10.94 26.58
C ASP A 175 33.63 -11.67 27.43
N ASP A 176 34.12 -12.28 28.51
CA ASP A 176 33.32 -12.86 29.58
C ASP A 176 32.59 -11.72 30.30
N THR A 177 31.36 -11.41 29.87
CA THR A 177 30.38 -10.66 30.68
C THR A 177 29.16 -11.54 30.93
N GLY A 178 29.29 -12.47 31.88
CA GLY A 178 28.12 -13.01 32.59
C GLY A 178 27.41 -11.89 33.38
N PRO A 179 26.16 -12.10 33.86
CA PRO A 179 25.29 -11.01 34.27
C PRO A 179 25.82 -10.35 35.54
N THR A 180 26.45 -9.19 35.39
CA THR A 180 26.96 -8.38 36.49
C THR A 180 26.41 -6.96 36.37
N ASP A 181 25.60 -6.60 37.36
CA ASP A 181 25.04 -5.27 37.67
C ASP A 181 23.95 -4.72 36.74
N VAL A 182 22.69 -5.14 36.98
CA VAL A 182 21.53 -4.27 36.71
C VAL A 182 21.46 -3.28 37.88
N SER A 183 22.18 -2.16 37.79
CA SER A 183 22.16 -1.10 38.80
C SER A 183 21.70 0.20 38.16
N GLY A 184 20.41 0.52 38.28
CA GLY A 184 19.87 1.72 37.66
C GLY A 184 18.36 1.86 37.85
N PRO A 185 17.79 3.04 37.56
CA PRO A 185 16.36 3.21 37.40
C PRO A 185 15.73 2.20 36.42
N THR A 186 14.72 1.44 36.88
CA THR A 186 13.99 0.45 36.08
C THR A 186 12.54 0.85 35.78
N ILE A 187 12.08 0.55 34.56
CA ILE A 187 10.68 0.52 34.13
C ILE A 187 10.32 -0.88 33.62
N THR A 188 9.03 -1.20 33.56
CA THR A 188 8.56 -2.55 33.24
C THR A 188 7.61 -2.55 32.05
N TYR A 189 7.89 -3.39 31.05
CA TYR A 189 6.99 -3.72 29.95
C TYR A 189 6.29 -5.05 30.22
N ARG A 190 4.96 -5.06 30.26
CA ARG A 190 4.16 -6.23 30.68
C ARG A 190 2.79 -6.27 30.02
N GLY A 191 2.10 -7.41 30.11
CA GLY A 191 0.71 -7.54 29.70
C GLY A 191 -0.26 -7.33 30.86
N ILE A 192 -1.32 -6.56 30.64
CA ILE A 192 -2.37 -6.27 31.64
C ILE A 192 -3.75 -6.71 31.18
N ASP A 193 -4.64 -6.97 32.13
CA ASP A 193 -6.05 -7.21 31.83
C ASP A 193 -6.69 -5.93 31.23
N PRO A 194 -7.68 -6.04 30.32
CA PRO A 194 -8.39 -4.88 29.77
C PRO A 194 -9.02 -3.97 30.84
N GLU A 195 -9.46 -4.54 31.96
CA GLU A 195 -9.98 -3.85 33.15
C GLU A 195 -8.88 -3.60 34.21
N GLY A 196 -7.63 -3.50 33.77
CA GLY A 196 -6.44 -3.32 34.62
C GLY A 196 -6.34 -1.94 35.27
N ASP A 197 -5.13 -1.53 35.63
CA ASP A 197 -4.92 -0.25 36.31
C ASP A 197 -5.35 0.93 35.43
N GLU A 198 -6.01 1.92 36.06
CA GLU A 198 -6.37 3.16 35.41
C GLU A 198 -5.15 4.08 35.23
N PHE A 199 -5.10 4.80 34.11
CA PHE A 199 -4.20 5.92 33.89
C PHE A 199 -4.97 7.07 33.24
N VAL A 200 -4.38 8.27 33.17
CA VAL A 200 -4.97 9.40 32.44
C VAL A 200 -4.31 9.44 31.05
N PRO A 201 -5.02 9.08 29.96
CA PRO A 201 -4.50 9.21 28.61
C PRO A 201 -4.21 10.67 28.25
N LEU A 202 -3.33 10.89 27.27
CA LEU A 202 -3.22 12.20 26.62
C LEU A 202 -4.60 12.67 26.14
N ASP A 203 -4.85 13.97 26.19
CA ASP A 203 -6.13 14.60 25.82
C ASP A 203 -7.37 14.14 26.62
N ALA A 204 -7.17 13.54 27.80
CA ALA A 204 -8.25 13.16 28.71
C ALA A 204 -8.20 13.91 30.06
N ASP A 205 -9.38 14.12 30.66
CA ASP A 205 -9.53 14.82 31.96
C ASP A 205 -9.67 13.88 33.17
N LYS A 206 -9.73 12.56 32.95
CA LYS A 206 -9.99 11.56 33.99
C LYS A 206 -9.21 10.26 33.74
N GLY A 207 -9.02 9.50 34.80
CA GLY A 207 -8.51 8.13 34.71
C GLY A 207 -9.46 7.23 33.91
N MET A 208 -8.89 6.34 33.11
CA MET A 208 -9.59 5.34 32.31
C MET A 208 -8.83 4.01 32.40
N THR A 209 -9.56 2.89 32.41
CA THR A 209 -8.96 1.57 32.16
C THR A 209 -8.57 1.43 30.69
N PRO A 210 -7.66 0.50 30.33
CA PRO A 210 -7.34 0.23 28.93
C PRO A 210 -8.58 -0.10 28.07
N ALA A 211 -9.54 -0.85 28.59
CA ALA A 211 -10.80 -1.13 27.90
C ALA A 211 -11.64 0.14 27.66
N GLU A 212 -11.76 1.01 28.66
CA GLU A 212 -12.45 2.30 28.51
C GLU A 212 -11.75 3.19 27.48
N VAL A 213 -10.42 3.19 27.42
CA VAL A 213 -9.67 3.93 26.38
C VAL A 213 -10.10 3.47 24.99
N LEU A 214 -10.19 2.16 24.74
CA LEU A 214 -10.54 1.63 23.41
C LEU A 214 -11.97 1.97 22.97
N THR A 215 -12.88 2.27 23.90
CA THR A 215 -14.29 2.54 23.58
C THR A 215 -14.69 4.01 23.70
N ASP A 216 -14.03 4.77 24.56
CA ASP A 216 -14.46 6.12 24.96
C ASP A 216 -13.43 7.21 24.60
N HIS A 217 -12.26 6.86 24.07
CA HIS A 217 -11.22 7.80 23.65
C HIS A 217 -11.04 7.79 22.11
N PRO A 218 -10.99 8.95 21.42
CA PRO A 218 -10.85 9.00 19.95
C PRO A 218 -9.65 8.21 19.41
N THR A 219 -8.47 8.38 20.01
CA THR A 219 -7.27 7.60 19.66
C THR A 219 -7.43 6.11 19.98
N GLY A 220 -8.17 5.78 21.03
CA GLY A 220 -8.46 4.40 21.39
C GLY A 220 -9.32 3.72 20.34
N GLU A 221 -10.39 4.39 19.88
CA GLU A 221 -11.25 3.90 18.80
C GLU A 221 -10.47 3.69 17.49
N GLU A 222 -9.55 4.61 17.16
CA GLU A 222 -8.74 4.53 15.94
C GLU A 222 -7.83 3.30 15.90
N TYR A 223 -7.20 2.96 17.04
CA TYR A 223 -6.21 1.88 17.12
C TYR A 223 -6.72 0.61 17.80
N ALA A 224 -8.02 0.55 18.15
CA ALA A 224 -8.62 -0.56 18.87
C ALA A 224 -8.38 -1.91 18.19
N ASP A 225 -8.54 -1.97 16.87
CA ASP A 225 -8.44 -3.22 16.10
C ASP A 225 -7.06 -3.88 16.19
N ILE A 226 -6.00 -3.15 16.57
CA ILE A 226 -4.66 -3.72 16.73
C ILE A 226 -4.60 -4.66 17.95
N VAL A 227 -5.24 -4.28 19.05
CA VAL A 227 -5.15 -4.99 20.34
C VAL A 227 -6.45 -5.69 20.74
N ARG A 228 -7.54 -5.48 20.00
CA ARG A 228 -8.89 -5.98 20.33
C ARG A 228 -8.94 -7.49 20.56
N GLU A 229 -8.14 -8.24 19.81
CA GLU A 229 -8.10 -9.70 19.87
C GLU A 229 -7.13 -10.25 20.92
N TYR A 230 -6.32 -9.39 21.56
CA TYR A 230 -5.30 -9.84 22.51
C TYR A 230 -5.95 -10.23 23.84
N GLU A 231 -5.45 -11.31 24.44
CA GLU A 231 -5.90 -11.71 25.79
C GLU A 231 -5.46 -10.72 26.87
N ARG A 232 -4.28 -10.11 26.69
CA ARG A 232 -3.70 -9.09 27.55
C ARG A 232 -3.17 -7.94 26.73
N TYR A 233 -3.29 -6.73 27.27
CA TYR A 233 -2.88 -5.52 26.60
C TYR A 233 -1.46 -5.14 26.97
N PRO A 234 -0.60 -4.75 26.00
CA PRO A 234 0.76 -4.33 26.30
C PRO A 234 0.75 -3.01 27.07
N ALA A 235 1.60 -2.89 28.09
CA ALA A 235 1.61 -1.73 28.97
C ALA A 235 2.99 -1.48 29.57
N ILE A 236 3.35 -0.20 29.72
CA ILE A 236 4.63 0.20 30.31
C ILE A 236 4.39 0.95 31.62
N TYR A 237 5.12 0.53 32.65
CA TYR A 237 4.99 0.96 34.02
C TYR A 237 6.29 1.54 34.56
N ASP A 238 6.16 2.55 35.41
CA ASP A 238 7.20 2.96 36.36
C ASP A 238 6.71 2.68 37.80
N GLU A 239 7.42 3.16 38.82
CA GLU A 239 7.05 2.99 40.24
C GLU A 239 5.67 3.58 40.57
N LEU A 240 5.24 4.64 39.86
CA LEU A 240 3.97 5.32 40.12
C LEU A 240 2.79 4.63 39.43
N GLY A 241 3.03 3.87 38.37
CA GLY A 241 2.01 3.10 37.66
C GLY A 241 2.13 3.17 36.15
N LEU A 242 1.04 2.78 35.48
CA LEU A 242 0.91 2.79 34.03
C LEU A 242 1.13 4.20 33.47
N PHE A 243 2.02 4.34 32.49
CA PHE A 243 2.24 5.61 31.79
C PHE A 243 2.22 5.49 30.27
N SER A 244 2.24 4.29 29.71
CA SER A 244 2.05 4.06 28.26
C SER A 244 1.22 2.81 28.04
N PHE A 245 0.23 2.89 27.15
CA PHE A 245 -0.55 1.77 26.63
C PHE A 245 -0.28 1.62 25.12
N PRO A 246 0.85 0.98 24.73
CA PRO A 246 1.16 0.76 23.32
C PRO A 246 0.22 -0.29 22.68
N PRO A 247 -0.02 -0.23 21.36
CA PRO A 247 0.29 0.85 20.41
C PRO A 247 -0.66 2.05 20.47
N VAL A 248 -1.54 2.10 21.47
CA VAL A 248 -2.74 2.94 21.45
C VAL A 248 -2.41 4.39 21.83
N ILE A 249 -1.99 4.64 23.08
CA ILE A 249 -1.84 6.00 23.59
C ILE A 249 -0.91 6.07 24.80
N ASN A 250 -0.19 7.20 24.93
CA ASN A 250 0.63 7.51 26.09
C ASN A 250 -0.20 8.22 27.18
N GLY A 251 0.28 8.19 28.42
CA GLY A 251 -0.33 8.91 29.52
C GLY A 251 0.07 10.39 29.59
N GLN A 252 -0.87 11.24 29.99
CA GLN A 252 -0.67 12.69 30.15
C GLN A 252 0.47 13.03 31.14
N ARG A 253 0.72 12.17 32.13
CA ARG A 253 1.76 12.40 33.16
C ARG A 253 3.15 12.60 32.56
N THR A 254 3.46 11.93 31.45
CA THR A 254 4.77 11.92 30.82
C THR A 254 4.78 12.69 29.49
N GLU A 255 3.78 13.55 29.28
CA GLU A 255 3.67 14.37 28.08
C GLU A 255 4.93 15.20 27.85
N VAL A 256 5.39 15.23 26.60
CA VAL A 256 6.54 16.03 26.18
C VAL A 256 6.06 17.42 25.81
N THR A 257 6.78 18.43 26.28
CA THR A 257 6.48 19.84 26.00
C THR A 257 7.75 20.57 25.59
N THR A 258 7.64 21.83 25.19
CA THR A 258 8.79 22.70 24.91
C THR A 258 9.65 23.00 26.15
N GLU A 259 9.22 22.61 27.36
CA GLU A 259 10.02 22.67 28.59
C GLU A 259 10.80 21.38 28.86
N SER A 260 10.47 20.28 28.17
CA SER A 260 11.14 18.99 28.33
C SER A 260 12.57 19.06 27.79
N ARG A 261 13.53 18.49 28.53
CA ARG A 261 14.97 18.48 28.19
C ARG A 261 15.60 17.10 28.28
N GLU A 262 14.91 16.16 28.90
CA GLU A 262 15.34 14.77 29.07
C GLU A 262 14.18 13.88 28.64
N LEU A 263 14.42 13.00 27.67
CA LEU A 263 13.40 12.16 27.09
C LEU A 263 13.75 10.68 27.30
N LEU A 264 12.72 9.87 27.50
CA LEU A 264 12.76 8.44 27.22
C LEU A 264 12.01 8.22 25.91
N VAL A 265 12.70 7.66 24.93
CA VAL A 265 12.08 7.17 23.69
C VAL A 265 11.95 5.66 23.85
N GLU A 266 10.73 5.14 23.80
CA GLU A 266 10.43 3.71 23.80
C GLU A 266 9.75 3.32 22.48
N LEU A 267 10.03 2.12 22.01
CA LEU A 267 9.30 1.52 20.91
C LEU A 267 8.88 0.10 21.26
N THR A 268 7.62 -0.23 21.01
CA THR A 268 7.11 -1.61 21.10
C THR A 268 6.67 -2.12 19.75
N GLY A 269 6.81 -3.42 19.49
CA GLY A 269 6.49 -3.95 18.18
C GLY A 269 6.38 -5.46 18.11
N THR A 270 5.96 -5.91 16.92
CA THR A 270 5.83 -7.32 16.56
C THR A 270 7.10 -7.85 15.89
N ASP A 271 8.04 -6.96 15.56
CA ASP A 271 9.27 -7.25 14.84
C ASP A 271 10.42 -6.38 15.41
N GLN A 272 11.41 -7.02 16.04
CA GLN A 272 12.54 -6.35 16.68
C GLN A 272 13.32 -5.47 15.68
N TRP A 273 13.58 -5.98 14.48
CA TRP A 273 14.29 -5.24 13.44
C TRP A 273 13.59 -3.91 13.11
N THR A 274 12.25 -3.90 13.02
CA THR A 274 11.50 -2.68 12.72
C THR A 274 11.66 -1.63 13.80
N ILE A 275 11.47 -2.01 15.07
CA ILE A 275 11.57 -1.04 16.18
C ILE A 275 13.01 -0.55 16.38
N ASP A 276 14.02 -1.39 16.17
CA ASP A 276 15.41 -0.96 16.28
C ASP A 276 15.78 0.07 15.21
N ARG A 277 15.32 -0.11 13.96
CA ARG A 277 15.58 0.87 12.89
C ARG A 277 14.79 2.17 13.07
N MET A 278 13.53 2.08 13.51
CA MET A 278 12.73 3.27 13.85
C MET A 278 13.39 4.06 14.99
N LEU A 279 13.87 3.37 16.03
CA LEU A 279 14.60 3.98 17.15
C LEU A 279 15.89 4.66 16.66
N ALA A 280 16.67 3.98 15.81
CA ALA A 280 17.88 4.57 15.23
C ALA A 280 17.57 5.87 14.49
N ILE A 281 16.53 5.92 13.64
CA ILE A 281 16.14 7.14 12.92
C ILE A 281 15.83 8.29 13.89
N ILE A 282 15.08 8.02 14.96
CA ILE A 282 14.75 9.03 15.99
C ILE A 282 16.02 9.49 16.73
N CYS A 283 16.89 8.56 17.13
CA CYS A 283 18.16 8.88 17.78
C CYS A 283 19.02 9.81 16.91
N TYR A 284 19.12 9.52 15.61
CA TYR A 284 19.86 10.34 14.65
C TYR A 284 19.23 11.73 14.43
N ALA A 285 17.90 11.86 14.52
CA ALA A 285 17.24 13.16 14.45
C ALA A 285 17.50 14.00 15.71
N LEU A 286 17.43 13.38 16.90
CA LEU A 286 17.68 14.05 18.17
C LEU A 286 19.15 14.42 18.37
N ASP A 287 20.08 13.56 17.96
CA ASP A 287 21.52 13.84 17.96
C ASP A 287 21.87 15.04 17.06
N ALA A 288 21.23 15.17 15.90
CA ALA A 288 21.40 16.33 15.01
C ALA A 288 20.97 17.66 15.67
N ARG A 289 20.16 17.61 16.74
CA ARG A 289 19.80 18.76 17.57
C ARG A 289 20.74 18.97 18.77
N GLY A 290 21.85 18.25 18.81
CA GLY A 290 22.88 18.31 19.85
C GLY A 290 22.51 17.55 21.13
N ALA A 291 21.52 16.66 21.08
CA ALA A 291 21.18 15.84 22.23
C ALA A 291 22.25 14.77 22.49
N THR A 292 22.42 14.40 23.76
CA THR A 292 23.29 13.27 24.14
C THR A 292 22.46 12.01 24.26
N LEU A 293 22.88 10.94 23.59
CA LEU A 293 22.21 9.64 23.65
C LEU A 293 22.81 8.77 24.75
N GLU A 294 21.95 8.03 25.44
CA GLU A 294 22.33 7.04 26.44
C GLU A 294 21.66 5.71 26.12
N ASN A 295 22.43 4.64 26.33
CA ASN A 295 21.92 3.30 26.16
C ASN A 295 20.90 2.95 27.25
N VAL A 296 20.04 1.99 26.95
CA VAL A 296 19.03 1.41 27.82
C VAL A 296 19.18 -0.10 27.75
N ASP A 297 19.30 -0.72 28.93
CA ASP A 297 19.30 -2.17 29.04
C ASP A 297 17.87 -2.70 28.87
N VAL A 298 17.67 -3.69 28.02
CA VAL A 298 16.39 -4.39 27.86
C VAL A 298 16.60 -5.83 28.33
N VAL A 299 15.96 -6.18 29.44
CA VAL A 299 16.14 -7.47 30.12
C VAL A 299 14.85 -8.27 30.06
N TYR A 300 14.88 -9.39 29.35
CA TYR A 300 13.73 -10.26 29.17
C TYR A 300 13.67 -11.32 30.27
N ALA A 301 12.49 -11.55 30.83
CA ALA A 301 12.25 -12.70 31.70
C ALA A 301 12.51 -14.02 30.93
N ASP A 302 12.95 -15.06 31.66
CA ASP A 302 13.28 -16.38 31.10
C ASP A 302 12.11 -17.02 30.31
N ASP A 303 10.88 -16.66 30.66
CA ASP A 303 9.63 -17.13 30.07
C ASP A 303 8.82 -16.01 29.39
N ALA A 304 9.46 -14.89 29.04
CA ALA A 304 8.86 -13.86 28.20
C ALA A 304 8.53 -14.38 26.79
N ALA A 305 7.57 -13.73 26.14
CA ALA A 305 7.23 -14.04 24.75
C ALA A 305 8.33 -13.57 23.77
N GLY A 306 8.36 -14.17 22.59
CA GLY A 306 9.32 -13.84 21.53
C GLY A 306 10.64 -14.61 21.61
N GLU A 307 11.55 -14.31 20.69
CA GLU A 307 12.83 -15.02 20.58
C GLU A 307 13.89 -14.62 21.61
N HIS A 308 13.67 -13.49 22.29
CA HIS A 308 14.61 -12.91 23.27
C HIS A 308 14.34 -13.33 24.72
N ALA A 309 13.55 -14.38 24.96
CA ALA A 309 13.27 -14.84 26.32
C ALA A 309 14.56 -15.21 27.08
N GLY A 310 14.79 -14.54 28.22
CA GLY A 310 16.02 -14.67 29.01
C GLY A 310 17.25 -13.91 28.47
N ASP A 311 17.11 -13.17 27.36
CA ASP A 311 18.18 -12.36 26.81
C ASP A 311 18.30 -10.99 27.52
N HIS A 312 19.50 -10.43 27.42
CA HIS A 312 19.81 -9.06 27.80
C HIS A 312 20.36 -8.33 26.58
N LEU A 313 19.63 -7.30 26.15
CA LEU A 313 19.99 -6.46 25.01
C LEU A 313 20.37 -5.06 25.49
N VAL A 314 21.26 -4.39 24.75
CA VAL A 314 21.57 -2.97 24.93
C VAL A 314 21.01 -2.22 23.72
N ARG A 315 20.29 -1.13 23.96
CA ARG A 315 19.64 -0.31 22.91
C ARG A 315 19.93 1.17 23.14
N PRO A 316 19.94 2.04 22.10
CA PRO A 316 19.70 1.73 20.69
C PRO A 316 20.85 0.92 20.07
N GLU A 317 20.54 0.08 19.08
CA GLU A 317 21.55 -0.64 18.29
C GLU A 317 21.97 0.23 17.10
N LEU A 318 23.12 0.90 17.22
CA LEU A 318 23.62 1.84 16.22
C LEU A 318 24.76 1.30 15.35
N ASP A 319 25.09 0.02 15.46
CA ASP A 319 26.15 -0.60 14.68
C ASP A 319 25.92 -0.49 13.17
N THR A 320 27.03 -0.25 12.45
CA THR A 320 27.04 -0.21 10.98
C THR A 320 26.89 -1.63 10.42
N ARG A 321 26.35 -1.71 9.21
CA ARG A 321 26.28 -2.95 8.43
C ARG A 321 27.22 -2.84 7.24
N GLU A 322 27.83 -3.94 6.85
CA GLU A 322 28.71 -3.97 5.68
C GLU A 322 28.04 -4.59 4.46
N LYS A 323 28.38 -4.07 3.27
CA LYS A 323 28.00 -4.69 2.01
C LYS A 323 29.08 -4.46 0.95
N THR A 324 29.32 -5.48 0.14
CA THR A 324 30.34 -5.43 -0.91
C THR A 324 29.75 -5.14 -2.28
N VAL A 325 30.43 -4.30 -3.07
CA VAL A 325 30.11 -4.04 -4.48
C VAL A 325 31.39 -3.99 -5.33
N SER A 326 31.37 -4.57 -6.53
CA SER A 326 32.52 -4.52 -7.43
C SER A 326 32.56 -3.21 -8.22
N HIS A 327 33.77 -2.73 -8.50
CA HIS A 327 33.99 -1.54 -9.32
C HIS A 327 33.35 -1.66 -10.71
N ASP A 328 33.58 -2.80 -11.38
CA ASP A 328 33.00 -3.13 -12.69
C ASP A 328 31.46 -3.04 -12.71
N ARG A 329 30.81 -3.39 -11.60
CA ARG A 329 29.35 -3.31 -11.49
C ARG A 329 28.86 -1.87 -11.43
N ILE A 330 29.56 -1.00 -10.71
CA ILE A 330 29.27 0.44 -10.63
C ILE A 330 29.33 1.04 -12.03
N GLU A 331 30.48 0.88 -12.71
CA GLU A 331 30.71 1.43 -14.06
C GLU A 331 29.72 0.87 -15.08
N THR A 332 29.53 -0.45 -15.13
CA THR A 332 28.65 -1.09 -16.14
C THR A 332 27.18 -0.71 -15.94
N THR A 333 26.77 -0.43 -14.70
CA THR A 333 25.38 -0.09 -14.38
C THR A 333 25.11 1.40 -14.61
N LEU A 334 26.03 2.29 -14.22
CA LEU A 334 25.92 3.74 -14.44
C LEU A 334 26.25 4.13 -15.89
N GLY A 335 27.03 3.31 -16.60
CA GLY A 335 27.46 3.59 -17.97
C GLY A 335 28.60 4.61 -18.07
N ILE A 336 29.40 4.77 -17.01
CA ILE A 336 30.51 5.73 -16.94
C ILE A 336 31.77 5.06 -16.41
N ASP A 337 32.94 5.59 -16.80
CA ASP A 337 34.23 5.19 -16.26
C ASP A 337 34.56 6.08 -15.04
N LEU A 338 34.90 5.49 -13.90
CA LEU A 338 35.20 6.23 -12.66
C LEU A 338 36.54 5.80 -12.07
N GLU A 339 37.35 6.75 -11.60
CA GLU A 339 38.57 6.40 -10.86
C GLU A 339 38.22 5.89 -9.45
N MET A 340 39.02 5.00 -8.87
CA MET A 340 38.70 4.42 -7.55
C MET A 340 38.59 5.48 -6.44
N GLU A 341 39.39 6.54 -6.50
CA GLU A 341 39.34 7.66 -5.56
C GLU A 341 38.01 8.44 -5.68
N GLU A 342 37.48 8.55 -6.90
CA GLU A 342 36.20 9.20 -7.17
C GLU A 342 35.04 8.37 -6.64
N VAL A 343 35.07 7.04 -6.82
CA VAL A 343 34.04 6.15 -6.24
C VAL A 343 33.99 6.26 -4.71
N ILE A 344 35.14 6.32 -4.04
CA ILE A 344 35.19 6.49 -2.58
C ILE A 344 34.61 7.85 -2.18
N ASP A 345 34.97 8.93 -2.89
CA ASP A 345 34.40 10.28 -2.65
C ASP A 345 32.88 10.28 -2.81
N LEU A 346 32.35 9.57 -3.81
CA LEU A 346 30.91 9.46 -4.05
C LEU A 346 30.19 8.65 -2.98
N PHE A 347 30.82 7.60 -2.42
CA PHE A 347 30.28 6.90 -1.25
C PHE A 347 30.26 7.82 -0.01
N GLU A 348 31.36 8.52 0.25
CA GLU A 348 31.48 9.46 1.37
C GLU A 348 30.41 10.56 1.29
N ARG A 349 30.18 11.11 0.09
CA ARG A 349 29.14 12.13 -0.19
C ARG A 349 27.71 11.58 -0.19
N SER A 350 27.55 10.29 0.05
CA SER A 350 26.26 9.60 0.24
C SER A 350 26.04 9.13 1.67
N GLY A 351 26.95 9.51 2.60
CA GLY A 351 26.89 9.11 4.01
C GLY A 351 27.29 7.65 4.25
N LEU A 352 28.21 7.14 3.43
CA LEU A 352 28.74 5.78 3.47
C LEU A 352 30.27 5.82 3.50
N ASP A 353 30.90 4.84 4.13
CA ASP A 353 32.36 4.69 4.16
C ASP A 353 32.72 3.47 3.32
N ALA A 354 33.70 3.62 2.43
CA ALA A 354 34.08 2.57 1.51
C ALA A 354 35.58 2.26 1.60
N THR A 355 35.90 1.01 1.90
CA THR A 355 37.28 0.51 1.83
C THR A 355 37.49 -0.29 0.54
N ALA A 356 38.42 0.17 -0.29
CA ALA A 356 38.77 -0.52 -1.53
C ALA A 356 39.70 -1.72 -1.27
N ASN A 357 39.28 -2.89 -1.76
CA ASN A 357 40.02 -4.13 -1.72
C ASN A 357 40.57 -4.46 -3.12
N LEU A 358 41.90 -4.44 -3.26
CA LEU A 358 42.58 -4.71 -4.53
C LEU A 358 42.87 -6.22 -4.69
N GLY A 359 41.86 -6.95 -5.15
CA GLY A 359 41.93 -8.38 -5.47
C GLY A 359 42.21 -8.66 -6.96
N GLU A 360 41.64 -9.74 -7.49
CA GLU A 360 41.62 -10.00 -8.95
C GLU A 360 40.76 -8.96 -9.69
N THR A 361 39.71 -8.47 -9.02
CA THR A 361 38.87 -7.34 -9.40
C THR A 361 38.85 -6.34 -8.24
N ALA A 362 38.75 -5.05 -8.53
CA ALA A 362 38.56 -4.04 -7.50
C ALA A 362 37.15 -4.15 -6.92
N GLU A 363 37.06 -4.23 -5.60
CA GLU A 363 35.80 -4.31 -4.85
C GLU A 363 35.83 -3.32 -3.68
N TYR A 364 34.65 -2.86 -3.28
CA TYR A 364 34.47 -1.95 -2.16
C TYR A 364 33.66 -2.66 -1.08
N GLU A 365 34.22 -2.69 0.13
CA GLU A 365 33.47 -3.02 1.34
C GLU A 365 32.93 -1.70 1.90
N VAL A 366 31.61 -1.57 1.92
CA VAL A 366 30.91 -0.32 2.23
C VAL A 366 30.17 -0.47 3.54
N GLU A 367 30.46 0.42 4.49
CA GLU A 367 29.77 0.56 5.76
C GLU A 367 28.51 1.40 5.59
N ILE A 368 27.42 0.92 6.17
CA ILE A 368 26.07 1.44 6.03
C ILE A 368 25.55 1.77 7.43
N PRO A 369 25.21 3.04 7.71
CA PRO A 369 24.69 3.42 9.02
C PRO A 369 23.31 2.81 9.26
N PRO A 370 22.92 2.61 10.53
CA PRO A 370 21.70 1.89 10.90
C PRO A 370 20.41 2.55 10.39
N TYR A 371 20.40 3.88 10.17
CA TYR A 371 19.26 4.61 9.62
C TYR A 371 19.01 4.35 8.13
N ARG A 372 20.02 3.86 7.37
CA ARG A 372 19.87 3.47 5.96
C ARG A 372 19.25 2.07 5.87
N THR A 373 17.92 2.04 5.92
CA THR A 373 17.14 0.79 5.86
C THR A 373 16.92 0.28 4.44
N ASP A 374 17.14 1.15 3.45
CA ASP A 374 16.96 0.92 2.02
C ASP A 374 18.07 0.09 1.37
N VAL A 375 19.28 0.09 1.96
CA VAL A 375 20.43 -0.61 1.37
C VAL A 375 20.38 -2.12 1.66
N LEU A 376 19.75 -2.87 0.75
CA LEU A 376 19.52 -4.31 0.85
C LEU A 376 20.35 -5.12 -0.16
N HIS A 377 20.79 -4.49 -1.24
CA HIS A 377 21.46 -5.11 -2.37
C HIS A 377 22.61 -4.20 -2.88
N PRO A 378 23.69 -4.77 -3.45
CA PRO A 378 24.77 -3.94 -4.02
C PRO A 378 24.33 -2.96 -5.12
N ALA A 379 23.11 -3.10 -5.65
CA ALA A 379 22.54 -2.16 -6.61
C ALA A 379 22.14 -0.83 -5.94
N ASP A 380 21.73 -0.87 -4.67
CA ASP A 380 21.36 0.32 -3.90
C ASP A 380 22.62 1.19 -3.65
N LEU A 381 23.77 0.54 -3.44
CA LEU A 381 25.07 1.22 -3.39
C LEU A 381 25.44 1.88 -4.74
N VAL A 382 25.10 1.26 -5.87
CA VAL A 382 25.31 1.86 -7.18
C VAL A 382 24.39 3.07 -7.38
N ASP A 383 23.15 3.01 -6.89
CA ASP A 383 22.21 4.13 -6.90
C ASP A 383 22.75 5.32 -6.08
N ASP A 384 23.28 5.07 -4.87
CA ASP A 384 23.94 6.09 -4.05
C ASP A 384 25.11 6.76 -4.78
N VAL A 385 25.98 5.98 -5.44
CA VAL A 385 27.08 6.53 -6.25
C VAL A 385 26.53 7.36 -7.40
N GLY A 386 25.51 6.88 -8.10
CA GLY A 386 24.87 7.59 -9.22
C GLY A 386 24.22 8.91 -8.80
N ARG A 387 23.57 8.95 -7.63
CA ARG A 387 22.98 10.19 -7.07
C ARG A 387 24.04 11.19 -6.64
N ALA A 388 25.09 10.74 -5.95
CA ALA A 388 26.19 11.62 -5.56
C ALA A 388 26.97 12.17 -6.76
N TYR A 389 27.05 11.38 -7.84
CA TYR A 389 27.62 11.82 -9.11
C TYR A 389 26.72 12.86 -9.78
N GLY A 390 25.40 12.64 -9.72
CA GLY A 390 24.37 13.48 -10.31
C GLY A 390 23.88 12.89 -11.63
N PHE A 391 22.64 12.41 -11.65
CA PHE A 391 22.09 11.76 -12.86
C PHE A 391 21.99 12.71 -14.06
N ASP A 392 21.84 14.01 -13.83
CA ASP A 392 21.81 15.01 -14.91
C ASP A 392 23.17 15.20 -15.60
N GLU A 393 24.26 14.72 -14.99
CA GLU A 393 25.61 14.74 -15.57
C GLU A 393 25.90 13.49 -16.44
N LEU A 394 24.99 12.49 -16.45
CA LEU A 394 25.15 11.30 -17.28
C LEU A 394 24.83 11.63 -18.75
N GLU A 395 25.77 11.32 -19.66
CA GLU A 395 25.55 11.48 -21.09
C GLU A 395 24.60 10.38 -21.63
N PRO A 396 23.43 10.73 -22.21
CA PRO A 396 22.50 9.71 -22.69
C PRO A 396 23.05 8.97 -23.92
N GLU A 397 23.18 7.65 -23.82
CA GLU A 397 23.58 6.79 -24.94
C GLU A 397 22.42 5.95 -25.48
N TYR A 398 22.36 5.77 -26.80
CA TYR A 398 21.43 4.82 -27.40
C TYR A 398 22.00 3.41 -27.29
N PRO A 399 21.21 2.42 -26.80
CA PRO A 399 21.67 1.04 -26.80
C PRO A 399 21.91 0.55 -28.23
N ASP A 400 23.09 -0.02 -28.50
CA ASP A 400 23.45 -0.58 -29.80
C ASP A 400 22.80 -1.95 -30.03
N ILE A 401 21.47 -1.97 -30.03
CA ILE A 401 20.66 -3.17 -30.21
C ILE A 401 19.68 -2.96 -31.36
N GLY A 402 19.96 -3.61 -32.50
CA GLY A 402 19.04 -3.66 -33.63
C GLY A 402 17.97 -4.73 -33.42
N THR A 403 16.74 -4.34 -33.10
CA THR A 403 15.58 -5.25 -33.03
C THR A 403 14.53 -4.94 -34.11
N ILE A 404 13.76 -5.95 -34.51
CA ILE A 404 12.60 -5.78 -35.40
C ILE A 404 11.35 -5.96 -34.55
N GLY A 405 10.66 -4.86 -34.25
CA GLY A 405 9.38 -4.91 -33.56
C GLY A 405 8.25 -5.43 -34.46
N GLY A 406 7.33 -6.20 -33.87
CA GLY A 406 6.12 -6.68 -34.52
C GLY A 406 4.88 -6.27 -33.72
N ARG A 407 3.77 -5.98 -34.41
CA ARG A 407 2.46 -5.89 -33.75
C ARG A 407 1.90 -7.29 -33.55
N HIS A 408 1.35 -7.56 -32.37
CA HIS A 408 0.58 -8.77 -32.09
C HIS A 408 -0.58 -8.92 -33.08
N GLU A 409 -0.91 -10.15 -33.47
CA GLU A 409 -1.95 -10.44 -34.47
C GLU A 409 -3.32 -9.92 -34.02
N ARG A 410 -3.69 -10.16 -32.76
CA ARG A 410 -4.86 -9.53 -32.11
C ARG A 410 -4.95 -8.01 -32.33
N SER A 411 -3.86 -7.25 -32.12
CA SER A 411 -3.88 -5.80 -32.31
C SER A 411 -3.94 -5.36 -33.78
N ARG A 412 -3.56 -6.24 -34.72
CA ARG A 412 -3.78 -6.01 -36.15
C ARG A 412 -5.25 -6.24 -36.48
N LEU A 413 -5.83 -7.33 -35.97
CA LEU A 413 -7.23 -7.68 -36.13
C LEU A 413 -8.15 -6.62 -35.54
N GLU A 414 -7.99 -6.25 -34.26
CA GLU A 414 -8.75 -5.17 -33.60
C GLU A 414 -8.76 -3.87 -34.43
N ARG A 415 -7.59 -3.49 -34.97
CA ARG A 415 -7.45 -2.27 -35.77
C ARG A 415 -8.12 -2.40 -37.13
N ALA A 416 -8.02 -3.56 -37.78
CA ALA A 416 -8.70 -3.84 -39.03
C ALA A 416 -10.22 -3.80 -38.84
N THR A 417 -10.74 -4.46 -37.80
CA THR A 417 -12.16 -4.51 -37.46
C THR A 417 -12.72 -3.12 -37.13
N ARG A 418 -12.02 -2.33 -36.28
CA ARG A 418 -12.40 -0.94 -36.02
C ARG A 418 -12.42 -0.09 -37.30
N SER A 419 -11.43 -0.26 -38.17
CA SER A 419 -11.37 0.47 -39.44
C SER A 419 -12.54 0.10 -40.37
N ALA A 420 -12.92 -1.18 -40.42
CA ALA A 420 -14.06 -1.67 -41.18
C ALA A 420 -15.39 -1.13 -40.62
N LEU A 421 -15.60 -1.19 -39.29
CA LEU A 421 -16.78 -0.64 -38.62
C LEU A 421 -16.96 0.85 -38.91
N VAL A 422 -15.89 1.64 -38.78
CA VAL A 422 -15.91 3.08 -39.13
C VAL A 422 -16.22 3.29 -40.61
N GLY A 423 -15.65 2.46 -41.49
CA GLY A 423 -15.97 2.47 -42.92
C GLY A 423 -17.44 2.18 -43.23
N LEU A 424 -18.11 1.39 -42.38
CA LEU A 424 -19.55 1.07 -42.43
C LEU A 424 -20.42 2.14 -41.75
N GLY A 425 -19.83 3.25 -41.30
CA GLY A 425 -20.54 4.39 -40.73
C GLY A 425 -20.73 4.36 -39.22
N PHE A 426 -20.19 3.36 -38.52
CA PHE A 426 -20.21 3.35 -37.06
C PHE A 426 -19.22 4.38 -36.46
N GLU A 427 -19.62 5.01 -35.38
CA GLU A 427 -18.74 5.74 -34.50
C GLU A 427 -18.13 4.78 -33.48
N ASP A 428 -16.81 4.83 -33.34
CA ASP A 428 -16.05 3.91 -32.49
C ASP A 428 -16.03 4.40 -31.03
N LEU A 429 -16.29 3.47 -30.10
CA LEU A 429 -16.40 3.75 -28.67
C LEU A 429 -15.24 3.17 -27.85
N LEU A 430 -15.10 3.71 -26.63
CA LEU A 430 -14.25 3.21 -25.57
C LEU A 430 -15.00 3.36 -24.25
N ASN A 431 -15.66 2.28 -23.81
CA ASN A 431 -16.38 2.24 -22.55
C ASN A 431 -15.54 1.59 -21.44
N PHE A 432 -15.94 1.81 -20.19
CA PHE A 432 -15.37 1.11 -19.05
C PHE A 432 -15.61 -0.40 -19.17
N HIS A 433 -14.63 -1.19 -18.70
CA HIS A 433 -14.76 -2.65 -18.60
C HIS A 433 -15.45 -3.08 -17.31
N LEU A 434 -15.51 -2.18 -16.32
CA LEU A 434 -16.29 -2.35 -15.10
C LEU A 434 -17.73 -1.91 -15.34
N SER A 435 -18.65 -2.61 -14.69
CA SER A 435 -20.08 -2.39 -14.73
C SER A 435 -20.69 -2.85 -13.41
N SER A 436 -22.02 -2.86 -13.36
CA SER A 436 -22.82 -3.39 -12.26
C SER A 436 -23.72 -4.51 -12.75
N PRO A 437 -24.23 -5.36 -11.84
CA PRO A 437 -25.31 -6.28 -12.18
C PRO A 437 -26.43 -5.53 -12.90
N ALA A 438 -26.89 -4.39 -12.33
CA ALA A 438 -27.93 -3.47 -12.83
C ALA A 438 -27.83 -3.28 -14.36
N GLU A 439 -26.67 -2.83 -14.78
CA GLU A 439 -26.38 -2.48 -16.17
C GLU A 439 -26.22 -3.71 -17.07
N ASN A 440 -25.52 -4.74 -16.60
CA ASN A 440 -25.13 -5.88 -17.43
C ASN A 440 -26.29 -6.84 -17.73
N TYR A 441 -27.22 -7.00 -16.78
CA TYR A 441 -28.29 -8.00 -16.84
C TYR A 441 -29.69 -7.39 -16.82
N TRP A 442 -30.05 -6.66 -15.76
CA TRP A 442 -31.44 -6.27 -15.46
C TRP A 442 -32.02 -5.36 -16.53
N ARG A 443 -31.28 -4.30 -16.83
CA ARG A 443 -31.65 -3.31 -17.83
C ARG A 443 -31.44 -3.81 -19.26
N MET A 444 -31.15 -5.10 -19.43
CA MET A 444 -30.94 -5.79 -20.69
C MET A 444 -31.87 -7.01 -20.86
N THR A 445 -32.86 -7.22 -20.00
CA THR A 445 -33.80 -8.36 -20.12
C THR A 445 -35.27 -7.92 -20.18
N GLU A 446 -36.10 -8.67 -20.90
CA GLU A 446 -37.55 -8.46 -20.92
C GLU A 446 -38.28 -9.02 -19.67
N TYR A 447 -37.60 -9.91 -18.91
CA TYR A 447 -38.24 -10.81 -17.95
C TYR A 447 -38.39 -10.28 -16.53
N LEU A 448 -37.72 -9.18 -16.16
CA LEU A 448 -37.87 -8.61 -14.83
C LEU A 448 -39.31 -8.17 -14.58
N GLY A 449 -39.97 -8.67 -13.54
CA GLY A 449 -41.38 -8.38 -13.28
C GLY A 449 -42.42 -9.22 -14.03
N LYS A 450 -42.03 -10.29 -14.75
CA LYS A 450 -42.95 -11.38 -15.12
C LYS A 450 -42.42 -12.73 -14.62
N ASP A 451 -43.04 -13.26 -13.58
CA ASP A 451 -42.99 -14.68 -13.18
C ASP A 451 -41.63 -15.32 -12.83
N VAL A 452 -40.76 -14.61 -12.09
CA VAL A 452 -39.63 -15.24 -11.37
C VAL A 452 -40.11 -16.10 -10.18
N SER A 453 -41.39 -15.99 -9.79
CA SER A 453 -42.04 -16.83 -8.76
C SER A 453 -41.90 -18.34 -9.01
N SER A 454 -41.62 -18.73 -10.26
CA SER A 454 -41.41 -20.12 -10.67
C SER A 454 -39.94 -20.57 -10.69
N ALA A 455 -38.99 -19.62 -10.69
CA ALA A 455 -37.55 -19.86 -10.76
C ALA A 455 -36.88 -19.89 -9.38
N LEU A 456 -37.36 -19.10 -8.42
CA LEU A 456 -36.91 -19.17 -7.03
C LEU A 456 -37.54 -20.37 -6.31
N SER A 457 -36.72 -21.26 -5.76
CA SER A 457 -37.24 -22.33 -4.91
C SER A 457 -37.84 -21.70 -3.65
N SER A 458 -38.85 -22.34 -3.05
CA SER A 458 -39.42 -21.89 -1.79
C SER A 458 -38.46 -22.05 -0.60
N GLU A 459 -37.16 -22.22 -0.81
CA GLU A 459 -36.14 -22.35 0.25
C GLU A 459 -35.22 -21.12 0.29
N ASP A 460 -35.09 -20.39 -0.82
CA ASP A 460 -34.14 -19.28 -0.99
C ASP A 460 -34.67 -17.91 -0.52
N LEU A 461 -35.98 -17.82 -0.28
CA LEU A 461 -36.64 -16.60 0.23
C LEU A 461 -36.91 -16.72 1.74
N SER A 462 -36.64 -15.69 2.51
CA SER A 462 -37.09 -15.59 3.90
C SER A 462 -38.63 -15.58 4.01
N PRO A 463 -39.20 -15.95 5.16
CA PRO A 463 -40.65 -15.90 5.37
C PRO A 463 -41.27 -14.52 5.14
N ASP A 464 -40.53 -13.45 5.46
CA ASP A 464 -40.99 -12.07 5.29
C ASP A 464 -41.03 -11.68 3.80
N GLU A 465 -40.02 -12.04 3.02
CA GLU A 465 -39.99 -11.81 1.55
C GLU A 465 -41.12 -12.57 0.83
N ARG A 466 -41.47 -13.78 1.30
CA ARG A 466 -42.59 -14.57 0.73
C ARG A 466 -43.96 -13.98 1.02
N GLU A 467 -44.16 -13.43 2.22
CA GLU A 467 -45.41 -12.77 2.58
C GLU A 467 -45.55 -11.44 1.82
N PHE A 468 -44.43 -10.72 1.64
CA PHE A 468 -44.36 -9.44 0.93
C PHE A 468 -44.62 -9.55 -0.59
N LEU A 469 -44.07 -10.59 -1.26
CA LEU A 469 -44.30 -10.83 -2.69
C LEU A 469 -45.74 -11.20 -3.04
N ASN A 470 -46.50 -11.76 -2.10
CA ASN A 470 -47.86 -12.25 -2.35
C ASN A 470 -48.95 -11.16 -2.24
N ASP A 471 -48.69 -10.03 -1.57
CA ASP A 471 -49.76 -9.08 -1.17
C ASP A 471 -49.83 -7.79 -2.02
N GLU A 472 -48.73 -7.33 -2.67
CA GLU A 472 -48.69 -5.96 -3.23
C GLU A 472 -48.34 -5.82 -4.73
N GLY A 473 -47.90 -6.86 -5.44
CA GLY A 473 -47.59 -6.74 -6.88
C GLY A 473 -46.48 -5.74 -7.22
N LEU A 474 -45.51 -5.59 -6.31
CA LEU A 474 -44.32 -4.75 -6.44
C LEU A 474 -43.28 -5.37 -7.40
N ALA A 475 -42.38 -4.54 -7.94
CA ALA A 475 -41.28 -5.01 -8.78
C ALA A 475 -40.19 -5.65 -7.90
N PHE A 476 -39.58 -6.76 -8.36
CA PHE A 476 -38.59 -7.51 -7.56
C PHE A 476 -37.33 -6.71 -7.17
N GLU A 477 -37.01 -5.63 -7.87
CA GLU A 477 -35.96 -4.65 -7.52
C GLU A 477 -36.21 -3.98 -6.15
N GLU A 478 -37.44 -4.07 -5.63
CA GLU A 478 -37.80 -3.57 -4.30
C GLU A 478 -37.70 -4.64 -3.19
N VAL A 479 -37.37 -5.91 -3.54
CA VAL A 479 -37.43 -7.06 -2.63
C VAL A 479 -36.12 -7.86 -2.56
N LEU A 480 -35.45 -8.07 -3.68
CA LEU A 480 -34.19 -8.82 -3.76
C LEU A 480 -33.03 -7.85 -3.92
N ASP A 481 -31.89 -8.18 -3.31
CA ASP A 481 -30.66 -7.45 -3.58
C ASP A 481 -30.07 -7.83 -4.95
N ASP A 482 -29.15 -6.99 -5.45
CA ASP A 482 -28.50 -7.17 -6.74
C ASP A 482 -27.77 -8.51 -6.89
N GLU A 483 -27.34 -9.12 -5.78
CA GLU A 483 -26.62 -10.39 -5.79
C GLU A 483 -27.58 -11.56 -6.00
N GLN A 484 -28.66 -11.62 -5.24
CA GLN A 484 -29.72 -12.62 -5.36
C GLN A 484 -30.37 -12.58 -6.74
N LEU A 485 -30.65 -11.36 -7.21
CA LEU A 485 -31.17 -11.14 -8.54
C LEU A 485 -30.21 -11.76 -9.56
N ARG A 486 -28.92 -11.41 -9.52
CA ARG A 486 -27.89 -11.89 -10.47
C ARG A 486 -27.82 -13.41 -10.53
N ASP A 487 -27.81 -14.08 -9.39
CA ASP A 487 -27.72 -15.54 -9.35
C ASP A 487 -28.90 -16.19 -10.08
N VAL A 488 -30.12 -15.68 -9.90
CA VAL A 488 -31.30 -16.16 -10.63
C VAL A 488 -31.15 -16.00 -12.14
N VAL A 489 -30.64 -14.85 -12.59
CA VAL A 489 -30.45 -14.60 -14.02
C VAL A 489 -29.33 -15.47 -14.60
N THR A 490 -28.24 -15.64 -13.87
CA THR A 490 -27.10 -16.47 -14.29
C THR A 490 -27.50 -17.96 -14.33
N ASP A 491 -28.28 -18.44 -13.36
CA ASP A 491 -28.78 -19.82 -13.35
C ASP A 491 -29.75 -20.11 -14.50
N GLN A 492 -30.57 -19.13 -14.88
CA GLN A 492 -31.56 -19.30 -15.94
C GLN A 492 -31.00 -19.09 -17.35
N TYR A 493 -30.05 -18.15 -17.51
CA TYR A 493 -29.56 -17.69 -18.81
C TYR A 493 -28.03 -17.73 -18.95
N GLY A 494 -27.31 -18.43 -18.06
CA GLY A 494 -25.84 -18.44 -18.05
C GLY A 494 -25.18 -18.90 -19.34
N ASP A 495 -25.86 -19.76 -20.12
CA ASP A 495 -25.38 -20.22 -21.43
C ASP A 495 -25.67 -19.22 -22.58
N VAL A 496 -26.37 -18.12 -22.30
CA VAL A 496 -26.72 -17.09 -23.28
C VAL A 496 -25.63 -16.02 -23.34
N VAL A 497 -25.28 -15.59 -24.56
CA VAL A 497 -24.26 -14.55 -24.81
C VAL A 497 -24.49 -13.34 -23.89
N GLY A 498 -23.49 -13.02 -23.07
CA GLY A 498 -23.51 -11.88 -22.16
C GLY A 498 -24.19 -12.11 -20.80
N PHE A 499 -24.82 -13.27 -20.57
CA PHE A 499 -25.50 -13.60 -19.31
C PHE A 499 -24.75 -14.60 -18.42
N GLY A 500 -23.49 -14.91 -18.77
CA GLY A 500 -22.58 -15.75 -17.97
C GLY A 500 -22.19 -15.14 -16.61
N ALA A 501 -21.49 -15.92 -15.79
CA ALA A 501 -21.08 -15.48 -14.46
C ALA A 501 -19.99 -14.40 -14.53
N PRO A 502 -20.17 -13.21 -13.92
CA PRO A 502 -19.21 -12.11 -14.02
C PRO A 502 -18.08 -12.23 -12.99
N VAL A 503 -16.92 -11.63 -13.28
CA VAL A 503 -15.85 -11.46 -12.29
C VAL A 503 -16.16 -10.27 -11.38
N ARG A 504 -16.07 -10.46 -10.05
CA ARG A 504 -16.49 -9.46 -9.06
C ARG A 504 -15.33 -8.69 -8.43
N VAL A 505 -15.60 -7.45 -8.04
CA VAL A 505 -14.67 -6.59 -7.29
C VAL A 505 -15.10 -6.53 -5.83
N THR A 506 -14.34 -7.14 -4.91
CA THR A 506 -14.71 -7.29 -3.49
C THR A 506 -14.84 -5.97 -2.73
N SER A 507 -14.03 -4.97 -3.07
CA SER A 507 -14.00 -3.67 -2.41
C SER A 507 -14.14 -2.57 -3.45
N ALA A 508 -15.22 -2.64 -4.23
CA ALA A 508 -15.54 -1.63 -5.22
C ALA A 508 -15.73 -0.26 -4.54
N TYR A 509 -15.09 0.77 -5.10
CA TYR A 509 -15.22 2.14 -4.61
C TYR A 509 -16.61 2.74 -4.89
N SER A 510 -17.33 2.20 -5.88
CA SER A 510 -18.62 2.68 -6.34
C SER A 510 -19.50 1.50 -6.75
N GLU A 511 -20.81 1.63 -6.50
CA GLU A 511 -21.84 0.64 -6.86
C GLU A 511 -21.95 0.41 -8.38
N ASP A 512 -21.55 1.41 -9.18
CA ASP A 512 -21.55 1.35 -10.65
C ASP A 512 -20.47 0.41 -11.23
N TYR A 513 -19.48 0.02 -10.42
CA TYR A 513 -18.26 -0.68 -10.86
C TYR A 513 -17.93 -1.90 -9.98
N THR A 514 -18.94 -2.70 -9.70
CA THR A 514 -18.87 -3.89 -8.81
C THR A 514 -18.43 -5.17 -9.52
N GLN A 515 -18.44 -5.20 -10.86
CA GLN A 515 -18.05 -6.37 -11.64
C GLN A 515 -17.40 -6.00 -12.99
N LEU A 516 -16.66 -6.94 -13.60
CA LEU A 516 -16.32 -6.85 -15.01
C LEU A 516 -17.54 -7.17 -15.87
N ARG A 517 -17.70 -6.46 -16.99
CA ARG A 517 -18.74 -6.75 -17.97
C ARG A 517 -18.45 -8.07 -18.70
N THR A 518 -19.50 -8.85 -18.90
CA THR A 518 -19.47 -10.12 -19.65
C THR A 518 -19.70 -9.92 -21.15
N TRP A 519 -20.21 -8.75 -21.54
CA TRP A 519 -20.43 -8.34 -22.92
C TRP A 519 -20.44 -6.80 -23.04
N ALA A 520 -20.25 -6.26 -24.25
CA ALA A 520 -20.06 -4.82 -24.46
C ALA A 520 -21.36 -4.07 -24.83
N LEU A 521 -22.38 -4.77 -25.34
CA LEU A 521 -23.63 -4.17 -25.77
C LEU A 521 -24.34 -3.33 -24.68
N PRO A 522 -24.40 -3.74 -23.39
CA PRO A 522 -25.00 -2.90 -22.36
C PRO A 522 -24.32 -1.54 -22.24
N SER A 523 -23.00 -1.47 -22.40
CA SER A 523 -22.25 -0.21 -22.40
C SER A 523 -22.64 0.68 -23.59
N ILE A 524 -22.85 0.10 -24.78
CA ILE A 524 -23.33 0.85 -25.96
C ILE A 524 -24.74 1.38 -25.72
N MET A 525 -25.63 0.57 -25.12
CA MET A 525 -26.98 1.00 -24.76
C MET A 525 -26.98 2.16 -23.77
N HIS A 526 -26.10 2.13 -22.77
CA HIS A 526 -25.91 3.23 -21.82
C HIS A 526 -25.41 4.53 -22.51
N VAL A 527 -24.55 4.42 -23.52
CA VAL A 527 -24.13 5.59 -24.32
C VAL A 527 -25.31 6.15 -25.13
N LEU A 528 -26.15 5.31 -25.72
CA LEU A 528 -27.35 5.74 -26.44
C LEU A 528 -28.34 6.47 -25.52
N GLU A 529 -28.59 5.91 -24.33
CA GLU A 529 -29.43 6.48 -23.27
C GLU A 529 -28.97 7.91 -22.91
N ASN A 530 -27.68 8.08 -22.62
CA ASN A 530 -27.10 9.38 -22.29
C ASN A 530 -27.11 10.38 -23.46
N ASN A 531 -27.31 9.90 -24.69
CA ASN A 531 -27.28 10.70 -25.92
C ASN A 531 -28.64 10.77 -26.65
N THR A 532 -29.75 10.47 -25.97
CA THR A 532 -31.12 10.62 -26.52
C THR A 532 -31.41 12.04 -27.06
N HIS A 533 -30.78 13.06 -26.49
CA HIS A 533 -30.87 14.46 -26.90
C HIS A 533 -30.06 14.80 -28.18
N ARG A 534 -29.26 13.86 -28.69
CA ARG A 534 -28.49 14.00 -29.94
C ARG A 534 -29.34 13.59 -31.14
N ARG A 535 -28.84 13.91 -32.34
CA ARG A 535 -29.56 13.63 -33.59
C ARG A 535 -29.40 12.17 -33.98
N TYR A 536 -30.51 11.55 -34.33
CA TYR A 536 -30.52 10.25 -35.03
C TYR A 536 -30.23 10.41 -36.54
N PRO A 537 -29.73 9.37 -37.23
CA PRO A 537 -29.37 8.05 -36.68
C PRO A 537 -28.11 8.11 -35.80
N GLN A 538 -28.07 7.26 -34.78
CA GLN A 538 -26.85 6.99 -34.00
C GLN A 538 -26.40 5.58 -34.33
N GLU A 539 -25.18 5.43 -34.81
CA GLU A 539 -24.60 4.15 -35.22
C GLU A 539 -23.30 4.00 -34.46
N LEU A 540 -23.31 3.19 -33.40
CA LEU A 540 -22.20 3.07 -32.46
C LEU A 540 -21.61 1.67 -32.52
N ALA A 541 -20.30 1.55 -32.37
CA ALA A 541 -19.64 0.25 -32.25
C ALA A 541 -18.48 0.29 -31.26
N GLU A 542 -18.15 -0.87 -30.70
CA GLU A 542 -17.02 -1.05 -29.80
C GLU A 542 -16.33 -2.40 -30.10
N VAL A 543 -14.99 -2.38 -30.16
CA VAL A 543 -14.19 -3.61 -30.04
C VAL A 543 -13.59 -3.68 -28.63
N GLY A 544 -14.26 -4.39 -27.72
CA GLY A 544 -14.07 -4.26 -26.28
C GLY A 544 -13.43 -5.47 -25.60
N PHE A 545 -12.95 -5.28 -24.36
CA PHE A 545 -12.67 -6.37 -23.41
C PHE A 545 -13.96 -6.85 -22.76
N VAL A 546 -14.08 -8.15 -22.53
CA VAL A 546 -15.11 -8.76 -21.68
C VAL A 546 -14.48 -9.94 -20.94
N ALA A 547 -15.03 -10.27 -19.78
CA ALA A 547 -14.56 -11.37 -18.96
C ALA A 547 -15.69 -12.06 -18.21
N GLU A 548 -15.56 -13.37 -18.03
CA GLU A 548 -16.49 -14.21 -17.29
C GLU A 548 -15.72 -15.22 -16.43
N GLN A 549 -16.35 -15.74 -15.39
CA GLN A 549 -15.76 -16.79 -14.57
C GLN A 549 -15.71 -18.09 -15.38
N ASP A 550 -14.55 -18.72 -15.38
CA ASP A 550 -14.34 -20.02 -16.01
C ASP A 550 -13.33 -20.83 -15.19
N ASP A 551 -13.81 -21.87 -14.51
CA ASP A 551 -12.98 -22.73 -13.66
C ASP A 551 -11.94 -23.56 -14.43
N GLU A 552 -12.02 -23.62 -15.76
CA GLU A 552 -11.03 -24.29 -16.59
C GLU A 552 -9.77 -23.44 -16.82
N GLU A 553 -9.87 -22.12 -16.66
CA GLU A 553 -8.76 -21.18 -16.79
C GLU A 553 -7.90 -21.12 -15.53
N ASN A 554 -6.60 -20.85 -15.69
CA ASN A 554 -5.65 -20.83 -14.56
C ASN A 554 -5.92 -19.68 -13.56
N THR A 555 -6.55 -18.61 -14.04
CA THR A 555 -7.00 -17.47 -13.23
C THR A 555 -8.45 -17.61 -12.76
N HIS A 556 -9.14 -18.69 -13.15
CA HIS A 556 -10.59 -18.86 -13.03
C HIS A 556 -11.40 -17.82 -13.82
N VAL A 557 -10.80 -17.20 -14.84
CA VAL A 557 -11.41 -16.12 -15.64
C VAL A 557 -11.12 -16.34 -17.12
N ALA A 558 -12.17 -16.49 -17.92
CA ALA A 558 -12.09 -16.46 -19.36
C ALA A 558 -12.14 -15.01 -19.86
N GLU A 559 -11.11 -14.62 -20.62
CA GLU A 559 -10.98 -13.27 -21.17
C GLU A 559 -11.10 -13.30 -22.69
N HIS A 560 -11.96 -12.44 -23.26
CA HIS A 560 -12.02 -12.31 -24.71
C HIS A 560 -12.23 -10.87 -25.19
N ARG A 561 -11.97 -10.67 -26.49
CA ARG A 561 -12.29 -9.43 -27.20
C ARG A 561 -13.60 -9.64 -27.93
N THR A 562 -14.49 -8.67 -27.82
CA THR A 562 -15.80 -8.69 -28.47
C THR A 562 -15.91 -7.56 -29.49
N VAL A 563 -16.81 -7.72 -30.46
CA VAL A 563 -17.20 -6.72 -31.44
C VAL A 563 -18.69 -6.49 -31.28
N ALA A 564 -19.06 -5.36 -30.68
CA ALA A 564 -20.45 -4.97 -30.46
C ALA A 564 -20.80 -3.76 -31.32
N ALA A 565 -22.02 -3.70 -31.84
CA ALA A 565 -22.50 -2.55 -32.59
C ALA A 565 -24.02 -2.39 -32.48
N ALA A 566 -24.49 -1.14 -32.50
CA ALA A 566 -25.91 -0.80 -32.43
C ALA A 566 -26.27 0.34 -33.40
N ILE A 567 -27.46 0.24 -33.99
CA ILE A 567 -28.08 1.28 -34.83
C ILE A 567 -29.37 1.72 -34.16
N ALA A 568 -29.44 3.00 -33.77
CA ALA A 568 -30.62 3.62 -33.20
C ALA A 568 -31.22 4.66 -34.16
N ARG A 569 -32.45 4.42 -34.64
CA ARG A 569 -33.22 5.36 -35.47
C ARG A 569 -34.68 4.92 -35.59
N THR A 570 -35.55 5.82 -36.06
CA THR A 570 -37.02 5.64 -36.09
C THR A 570 -37.52 4.44 -36.92
N ASP A 571 -36.69 3.93 -37.83
CA ASP A 571 -36.97 2.82 -38.74
C ASP A 571 -35.86 1.76 -38.70
N ALA A 572 -35.13 1.63 -37.58
CA ALA A 572 -34.14 0.58 -37.43
C ALA A 572 -34.80 -0.80 -37.49
N THR A 573 -34.23 -1.71 -38.27
CA THR A 573 -34.72 -3.09 -38.45
C THR A 573 -33.59 -4.10 -38.36
N TYR A 574 -33.95 -5.37 -38.16
CA TYR A 574 -33.01 -6.50 -38.21
C TYR A 574 -32.17 -6.51 -39.50
N GLU A 575 -32.77 -6.20 -40.65
CA GLU A 575 -32.07 -6.20 -41.95
C GLU A 575 -31.00 -5.09 -42.06
N ASP A 576 -31.20 -3.96 -41.38
CA ASP A 576 -30.22 -2.86 -41.37
C ASP A 576 -28.93 -3.28 -40.68
N ILE A 577 -29.05 -3.87 -39.48
CA ILE A 577 -27.89 -4.30 -38.69
C ILE A 577 -27.25 -5.55 -39.31
N LYS A 578 -28.05 -6.48 -39.82
CA LYS A 578 -27.57 -7.68 -40.52
C LYS A 578 -26.78 -7.34 -41.77
N GLY A 579 -27.22 -6.35 -42.56
CA GLY A 579 -26.50 -5.89 -43.73
C GLY A 579 -25.10 -5.34 -43.39
N LYS A 580 -24.96 -4.66 -42.25
CA LYS A 580 -23.65 -4.19 -41.76
C LYS A 580 -22.77 -5.32 -41.23
N LEU A 581 -23.34 -6.27 -40.48
CA LEU A 581 -22.61 -7.45 -40.02
C LEU A 581 -22.09 -8.28 -41.20
N GLN A 582 -22.92 -8.50 -42.22
CA GLN A 582 -22.52 -9.19 -43.46
C GLN A 582 -21.38 -8.48 -44.18
N ALA A 583 -21.44 -7.16 -44.29
CA ALA A 583 -20.38 -6.38 -44.92
C ALA A 583 -19.08 -6.39 -44.10
N LEU A 584 -19.18 -6.38 -42.76
CA LEU A 584 -18.03 -6.51 -41.87
C LEU A 584 -17.36 -7.87 -42.03
N VAL A 585 -18.12 -8.96 -41.89
CA VAL A 585 -17.61 -10.33 -41.99
C VAL A 585 -17.00 -10.61 -43.36
N ALA A 586 -17.63 -10.14 -44.45
CA ALA A 586 -17.10 -10.33 -45.81
C ALA A 586 -15.74 -9.65 -46.05
N GLU A 587 -15.37 -8.61 -45.28
CA GLU A 587 -14.04 -7.98 -45.37
C GLU A 587 -12.93 -8.91 -44.84
N PHE A 588 -13.27 -9.87 -43.97
CA PHE A 588 -12.35 -10.84 -43.38
C PHE A 588 -12.36 -12.21 -44.07
N ASP A 589 -13.11 -12.36 -45.17
CA ASP A 589 -13.21 -13.62 -45.95
C ASP A 589 -13.71 -14.84 -45.15
N VAL A 590 -14.56 -14.61 -44.14
CA VAL A 590 -15.20 -15.67 -43.33
C VAL A 590 -16.69 -15.80 -43.66
N ASP A 591 -17.27 -16.99 -43.47
CA ASP A 591 -18.67 -17.30 -43.81
C ASP A 591 -19.61 -16.94 -42.65
N LEU A 592 -20.71 -16.23 -42.94
CA LEU A 592 -21.72 -15.84 -41.94
C LEU A 592 -23.06 -16.57 -42.13
N GLU A 593 -23.54 -17.22 -41.06
CA GLU A 593 -24.90 -17.71 -40.91
C GLU A 593 -25.61 -17.01 -39.73
N THR A 594 -26.93 -16.85 -39.84
CA THR A 594 -27.76 -16.24 -38.77
C THR A 594 -29.00 -17.10 -38.49
N PRO A 595 -28.86 -18.29 -37.88
CA PRO A 595 -30.01 -19.11 -37.52
C PRO A 595 -30.83 -18.43 -36.42
N ALA A 596 -32.17 -18.56 -36.49
CA ALA A 596 -33.06 -17.94 -35.52
C ALA A 596 -32.81 -18.50 -34.11
N THR A 597 -32.80 -17.61 -33.11
CA THR A 597 -32.59 -17.94 -31.70
C THR A 597 -33.50 -17.11 -30.80
N GLU A 598 -33.55 -17.44 -29.52
CA GLU A 598 -34.22 -16.69 -28.47
C GLU A 598 -33.17 -16.04 -27.57
N HIS A 599 -33.35 -14.78 -27.20
CA HIS A 599 -32.40 -14.06 -26.35
C HIS A 599 -33.14 -12.95 -25.57
N PRO A 600 -32.96 -12.84 -24.24
CA PRO A 600 -33.78 -12.00 -23.36
C PRO A 600 -33.72 -10.49 -23.68
N SER A 601 -32.63 -10.04 -24.30
CA SER A 601 -32.45 -8.64 -24.72
C SER A 601 -33.12 -8.25 -26.05
N PHE A 602 -33.58 -9.22 -26.84
CA PHE A 602 -34.07 -9.00 -28.21
C PHE A 602 -35.54 -9.41 -28.36
N ILE A 603 -36.19 -8.93 -29.42
CA ILE A 603 -37.58 -9.29 -29.72
C ILE A 603 -37.67 -10.75 -30.20
N ASP A 604 -38.59 -11.52 -29.61
CA ASP A 604 -38.93 -12.87 -30.04
C ASP A 604 -39.18 -12.97 -31.55
N GLY A 605 -38.44 -13.88 -32.20
CA GLY A 605 -38.50 -14.08 -33.65
C GLY A 605 -37.81 -12.99 -34.48
N ARG A 606 -37.15 -12.03 -33.85
CA ARG A 606 -36.26 -11.02 -34.48
C ARG A 606 -34.85 -11.03 -33.89
N ALA A 607 -34.42 -12.20 -33.42
CA ALA A 607 -33.08 -12.49 -32.94
C ALA A 607 -32.52 -13.72 -33.69
N ALA A 608 -31.20 -13.73 -33.86
CA ALA A 608 -30.46 -14.83 -34.44
C ALA A 608 -29.09 -14.97 -33.78
N GLU A 609 -28.55 -16.19 -33.76
CA GLU A 609 -27.14 -16.39 -33.44
C GLU A 609 -26.27 -15.80 -34.55
N VAL A 610 -25.07 -15.36 -34.19
CA VAL A 610 -24.01 -15.03 -35.15
C VAL A 610 -23.12 -16.26 -35.24
N VAL A 611 -23.20 -16.96 -36.36
CA VAL A 611 -22.39 -18.15 -36.64
C VAL A 611 -21.37 -17.80 -37.70
N ILE A 612 -20.08 -17.85 -37.36
CA ILE A 612 -18.96 -17.57 -38.27
C ILE A 612 -18.17 -18.86 -38.48
N ASP A 613 -17.96 -19.25 -39.73
CA ASP A 613 -17.28 -20.50 -40.13
C ASP A 613 -17.80 -21.77 -39.42
N GLY A 614 -19.09 -21.76 -39.07
CA GLY A 614 -19.79 -22.87 -38.41
C GLY A 614 -19.71 -22.87 -36.88
N GLU A 615 -19.05 -21.90 -36.26
CA GLU A 615 -19.00 -21.71 -34.81
C GLU A 615 -19.98 -20.61 -34.37
N SER A 616 -20.77 -20.87 -33.32
CA SER A 616 -21.64 -19.84 -32.72
C SER A 616 -20.79 -18.93 -31.84
N VAL A 617 -20.73 -17.65 -32.19
CA VAL A 617 -19.77 -16.69 -31.62
C VAL A 617 -20.43 -15.43 -31.07
N GLY A 618 -21.75 -15.31 -31.17
CA GLY A 618 -22.45 -14.11 -30.76
C GLY A 618 -23.94 -14.09 -31.09
N VAL A 619 -24.55 -12.91 -31.04
CA VAL A 619 -25.98 -12.67 -31.22
C VAL A 619 -26.25 -11.40 -32.01
N ILE A 620 -27.35 -11.39 -32.77
CA ILE A 620 -27.84 -10.23 -33.53
C ILE A 620 -29.36 -10.14 -33.43
N GLY A 621 -29.90 -8.93 -33.29
CA GLY A 621 -31.35 -8.77 -33.22
C GLY A 621 -31.86 -7.32 -33.14
N GLU A 622 -33.17 -7.18 -33.07
CA GLU A 622 -33.84 -5.94 -32.66
C GLU A 622 -34.05 -5.94 -31.15
N ILE A 623 -33.59 -4.91 -30.45
CA ILE A 623 -33.66 -4.81 -28.99
C ILE A 623 -35.12 -4.81 -28.54
N HIS A 624 -35.41 -5.55 -27.48
CA HIS A 624 -36.77 -5.69 -26.95
C HIS A 624 -37.32 -4.32 -26.49
N PRO A 625 -38.58 -3.95 -26.83
CA PRO A 625 -39.16 -2.65 -26.46
C PRO A 625 -39.11 -2.34 -24.97
N ARG A 626 -39.15 -3.37 -24.12
CA ARG A 626 -39.01 -3.19 -22.68
C ARG A 626 -37.62 -2.71 -22.29
N VAL A 627 -36.57 -3.31 -22.87
CA VAL A 627 -35.18 -2.87 -22.66
C VAL A 627 -35.01 -1.43 -23.12
N LEU A 628 -35.63 -1.05 -24.24
CA LEU A 628 -35.62 0.34 -24.72
C LEU A 628 -36.30 1.31 -23.75
N VAL A 629 -37.48 0.94 -23.22
CA VAL A 629 -38.21 1.75 -22.23
C VAL A 629 -37.40 1.91 -20.94
N GLU A 630 -36.76 0.84 -20.47
CA GLU A 630 -35.90 0.84 -19.28
C GLU A 630 -34.66 1.75 -19.44
N ARG A 631 -34.29 2.03 -20.69
CA ARG A 631 -33.13 2.83 -21.09
C ARG A 631 -33.52 4.22 -21.61
N ASP A 632 -34.77 4.63 -21.43
CA ASP A 632 -35.33 5.90 -21.95
C ASP A 632 -35.12 6.12 -23.47
N LEU A 633 -35.06 5.03 -24.25
CA LEU A 633 -34.86 5.07 -25.70
C LEU A 633 -36.21 5.06 -26.44
N GLU A 634 -36.53 6.19 -27.08
CA GLU A 634 -37.79 6.38 -27.82
C GLU A 634 -37.76 5.85 -29.27
N VAL A 635 -36.60 5.37 -29.74
CA VAL A 635 -36.43 4.84 -31.10
C VAL A 635 -36.05 3.36 -31.06
N PRO A 636 -36.45 2.57 -32.07
CA PRO A 636 -35.95 1.21 -32.24
C PRO A 636 -34.43 1.16 -32.30
N VAL A 637 -33.85 0.11 -31.70
CA VAL A 637 -32.42 -0.21 -31.77
C VAL A 637 -32.26 -1.61 -32.32
N ALA A 638 -31.37 -1.78 -33.29
CA ALA A 638 -30.95 -3.08 -33.79
C ALA A 638 -29.44 -3.23 -33.57
N ALA A 639 -29.01 -4.36 -33.02
CA ALA A 639 -27.64 -4.54 -32.54
C ALA A 639 -27.11 -5.94 -32.79
N PHE A 640 -25.79 -6.08 -32.80
CA PHE A 640 -25.10 -7.36 -32.73
C PHE A 640 -23.94 -7.29 -31.73
N GLU A 641 -23.53 -8.45 -31.24
CA GLU A 641 -22.27 -8.65 -30.54
C GLU A 641 -21.71 -10.04 -30.86
N PHE A 642 -20.40 -10.14 -31.10
CA PHE A 642 -19.73 -11.43 -31.31
C PHE A 642 -18.23 -11.38 -30.96
N ARG A 643 -17.61 -12.55 -30.70
CA ARG A 643 -16.18 -12.63 -30.37
C ARG A 643 -15.28 -12.22 -31.54
N LEU A 644 -14.29 -11.37 -31.28
CA LEU A 644 -13.40 -10.79 -32.30
C LEU A 644 -12.53 -11.82 -33.00
N ASP A 645 -12.05 -12.81 -32.27
CA ASP A 645 -11.18 -13.88 -32.77
C ASP A 645 -11.86 -14.75 -33.83
N ALA A 646 -13.19 -14.73 -33.91
CA ALA A 646 -13.95 -15.32 -35.00
C ALA A 646 -13.66 -14.69 -36.39
N LEU A 647 -13.03 -13.51 -36.44
CA LEU A 647 -12.59 -12.88 -37.69
C LEU A 647 -11.12 -13.21 -38.05
N ALA A 648 -10.43 -13.99 -37.22
CA ALA A 648 -9.05 -14.38 -37.47
C ALA A 648 -9.00 -15.64 -38.35
N GLU A 649 -8.43 -15.52 -39.56
CA GLU A 649 -7.92 -16.66 -40.32
C GLU A 649 -6.56 -17.15 -39.80
#